data_AF-A0A7R8ZYP3-F1
#
_entry.id   AF-A0A7R8ZYP3-F1
#
_cell.length_a   1.000
_cell.length_b   1.000
_cell.length_c   1.000
_cell.angle_alpha   90.00
_cell.angle_beta   90.00
_cell.angle_gamma   90.00
#
_symmetry.space_group_name_H-M   'P 1'
#
loop_
_entity.id
_entity.type
_entity.pdbx_description
1 polymer ?
#
loop_
_entity_poly.entity_id
_entity_poly.type
_entity_poly.pdbx_seq_one_letter_code
_entity_poly.pdbx_strand_id
1 'polypeptide(L)'
;MLNGDVAVDPGIQAAGDAPGTSQPAASGAAAGPAKKRQTIERVYQKKTQLEHILLRPDTYIGSVEPVTESQWVYDGEEEGMVRREITYVPGLYKIFDEILVNAADNKQRDAKMDCIKVDIDAENNVISIWNNGKGIPVTEHKGEKMFVPTMIFGHLLTSSNYNDEEEKVTGGRNGYGAKLCNIFSSKFTVETASKEYKRSFKQMWANNMTKSSEPKLKDFSGEDFTKVTFSPDLSKFKMESLDRDTVALLSRRAYDIAGAAWGVKVFLNGKRIPVKGFKDYIDQYLKGKEDEAGNQVKVVFEKVNDRWEIGVAMSDQGFQQVSFVNSIATTKGGRHVDYIADQIVGKLVETVKKKNKGGIQIRPFQVKNHLWVFINCLIVNPTFDSQTKENMTLQAKSFGSKCQPSEKFINGVLKCGVVESVMAWARFKAQNQLSSKLTAKKANKLKGIPKLEDANDAGTKNSAMCTLILTEGDSAKTLAVSGLGVVGRDHYGVFPLRGKLLNVREASHKQILENQEINHIIKILGLQYKKKYETVEDLKSLRYGKLMIMTDQDQDGSHIKGLLINFLHHNWPGLLRLPFIEEFITPIVKATKGKEELSFFSIPEFEEWKKHKDNWNSYKIKYYKGLGTSTSKEAKEYFSDMGRHRIKFKYENQADDQSIIMAFSKKAVEQRKEWLTQGMEERKRRRELGLPEIYLYTKETKAVTYTDFVNKELILFSNLDNERSIPALVDGFKPGQRKVSLLCYFNCF
;
A
#
# COMPACT_ATOMS: atom_id res chain seq x y z
N MET A 1 -42.45 47.08 37.58
CA MET A 1 -43.57 47.11 36.61
C MET A 1 -43.45 45.85 35.75
N LEU A 2 -44.47 45.02 35.54
CA LEU A 2 -45.76 44.85 36.23
C LEU A 2 -46.24 43.40 35.94
N ASN A 3 -47.10 42.81 36.78
CA ASN A 3 -47.54 41.42 36.64
C ASN A 3 -48.73 41.26 35.67
N GLY A 4 -49.02 40.03 35.24
CA GLY A 4 -50.25 39.62 34.53
C GLY A 4 -50.47 38.11 34.64
N ASP A 5 -51.71 37.66 34.87
CA ASP A 5 -52.05 36.34 35.46
C ASP A 5 -53.50 35.90 35.11
N VAL A 6 -53.83 34.58 35.15
CA VAL A 6 -55.23 33.97 35.06
C VAL A 6 -56.00 34.21 33.72
N ALA A 7 -57.00 33.47 33.18
CA ALA A 7 -57.83 32.24 33.45
C ALA A 7 -57.89 31.36 32.15
N VAL A 8 -58.46 30.13 31.99
CA VAL A 8 -59.33 29.18 32.75
C VAL A 8 -60.87 29.20 32.45
N ASP A 9 -61.33 28.18 31.68
CA ASP A 9 -62.71 27.61 31.50
C ASP A 9 -63.85 28.52 30.95
N PRO A 10 -65.10 28.03 30.65
CA PRO A 10 -65.72 26.69 30.83
C PRO A 10 -66.39 26.05 29.58
N GLY A 11 -67.04 24.88 29.75
CA GLY A 11 -67.84 24.16 28.73
C GLY A 11 -69.28 23.79 29.16
N ILE A 12 -70.05 23.09 28.30
CA ILE A 12 -71.46 22.63 28.46
C ILE A 12 -71.73 21.51 27.41
N GLN A 13 -72.21 20.30 27.76
CA GLN A 13 -73.62 19.79 27.81
C GLN A 13 -74.42 19.88 26.48
N ALA A 14 -75.29 18.94 26.07
CA ALA A 14 -75.67 17.58 26.52
C ALA A 14 -76.37 16.79 25.35
N ALA A 15 -77.01 15.63 25.62
CA ALA A 15 -77.49 14.65 24.62
C ALA A 15 -78.95 14.83 24.10
N GLY A 16 -79.32 14.10 23.03
CA GLY A 16 -80.69 14.02 22.45
C GLY A 16 -80.80 12.98 21.30
N ASP A 17 -82.03 12.59 20.92
CA ASP A 17 -82.37 11.29 20.29
C ASP A 17 -83.47 11.39 19.19
N ALA A 18 -83.71 10.44 18.27
CA ALA A 18 -83.06 9.15 17.99
C ALA A 18 -83.05 8.65 16.50
N PRO A 19 -84.17 8.26 15.85
CA PRO A 19 -84.13 6.95 15.15
C PRO A 19 -84.55 6.86 13.66
N GLY A 20 -84.02 5.84 12.98
CA GLY A 20 -84.61 5.19 11.80
C GLY A 20 -84.00 5.54 10.43
N THR A 21 -83.96 4.67 9.41
CA THR A 21 -84.31 3.23 9.28
C THR A 21 -83.55 2.59 8.10
N SER A 22 -83.71 1.27 7.91
CA SER A 22 -83.34 0.41 6.76
C SER A 22 -81.90 -0.18 6.65
N GLN A 23 -81.86 -1.50 6.75
CA GLN A 23 -80.96 -2.43 6.03
C GLN A 23 -81.81 -3.10 4.91
N PRO A 24 -81.37 -4.12 4.12
CA PRO A 24 -80.04 -4.75 3.99
C PRO A 24 -79.55 -4.96 2.53
N ALA A 25 -78.27 -5.33 2.38
CA ALA A 25 -77.79 -6.24 1.34
C ALA A 25 -76.47 -6.91 1.79
N ALA A 26 -76.16 -8.12 1.34
CA ALA A 26 -75.04 -8.92 1.85
C ALA A 26 -74.02 -9.31 0.78
N SER A 27 -72.75 -9.40 1.17
CA SER A 27 -71.83 -10.45 0.72
C SER A 27 -70.66 -10.56 1.72
N GLY A 28 -70.30 -11.78 2.10
CA GLY A 28 -69.32 -12.03 3.15
C GLY A 28 -67.92 -12.34 2.61
N ALA A 29 -66.93 -11.54 3.00
CA ALA A 29 -65.51 -11.89 2.89
C ALA A 29 -64.96 -12.23 4.29
N ALA A 30 -64.21 -13.33 4.41
CA ALA A 30 -63.71 -13.80 5.70
C ALA A 30 -62.66 -12.85 6.30
N ALA A 31 -62.95 -12.28 7.47
CA ALA A 31 -62.03 -11.40 8.17
C ALA A 31 -60.94 -12.20 8.92
N GLY A 32 -59.68 -11.83 8.72
CA GLY A 32 -58.57 -12.31 9.55
C GLY A 32 -58.68 -11.82 11.01
N PRO A 33 -57.96 -12.44 11.96
CA PRO A 33 -58.12 -12.16 13.38
C PRO A 33 -57.76 -10.70 13.73
N ALA A 34 -58.75 -9.96 14.21
CA ALA A 34 -58.58 -8.56 14.58
C ALA A 34 -57.54 -8.41 15.72
N LYS A 35 -56.53 -7.56 15.52
CA LYS A 35 -55.56 -7.19 16.56
C LYS A 35 -56.31 -6.54 17.73
N LYS A 36 -56.43 -7.25 18.85
CA LYS A 36 -56.98 -6.71 20.11
C LYS A 36 -56.21 -5.43 20.48
N ARG A 37 -56.94 -4.30 20.54
CA ARG A 37 -56.41 -2.99 20.93
C ARG A 37 -55.84 -3.12 22.36
N GLN A 38 -54.54 -2.92 22.51
CA GLN A 38 -53.88 -3.04 23.81
C GLN A 38 -54.28 -1.87 24.72
N THR A 39 -54.40 -2.11 26.03
CA THR A 39 -54.71 -1.07 27.01
C THR A 39 -53.48 -0.18 27.22
N ILE A 40 -53.69 1.05 27.72
CA ILE A 40 -52.63 2.08 27.86
C ILE A 40 -51.48 1.59 28.74
N GLU A 41 -51.77 0.81 29.77
CA GLU A 41 -50.82 0.25 30.75
C GLU A 41 -49.97 -0.88 30.15
N ARG A 42 -50.44 -1.52 29.07
CA ARG A 42 -49.65 -2.49 28.29
C ARG A 42 -48.73 -1.81 27.29
N VAL A 43 -49.12 -0.63 26.77
CA VAL A 43 -48.33 0.18 25.84
C VAL A 43 -47.22 0.95 26.57
N TYR A 44 -47.55 1.61 27.68
CA TYR A 44 -46.61 2.44 28.45
C TYR A 44 -46.21 1.74 29.76
N GLN A 45 -45.04 1.11 29.76
CA GLN A 45 -44.55 0.33 30.90
C GLN A 45 -43.35 0.99 31.58
N LYS A 46 -43.44 1.21 32.90
CA LYS A 46 -42.27 1.51 33.74
C LYS A 46 -41.54 0.21 34.09
N LYS A 47 -40.20 0.24 34.11
CA LYS A 47 -39.34 -0.88 34.52
C LYS A 47 -38.36 -0.42 35.59
N THR A 48 -37.94 -1.35 36.46
CA THR A 48 -36.77 -1.18 37.32
C THR A 48 -35.48 -1.22 36.51
N GLN A 49 -34.37 -0.74 37.08
CA GLN A 49 -33.07 -0.76 36.41
C GLN A 49 -32.61 -2.20 36.10
N LEU A 50 -32.90 -3.17 36.98
CA LEU A 50 -32.58 -4.58 36.79
C LEU A 50 -33.38 -5.20 35.64
N GLU A 51 -34.70 -4.98 35.59
CA GLU A 51 -35.53 -5.39 34.46
C GLU A 51 -35.07 -4.75 33.15
N HIS A 52 -34.67 -3.47 33.17
CA HIS A 52 -34.20 -2.79 31.97
C HIS A 52 -32.89 -3.38 31.44
N ILE A 53 -31.92 -3.69 32.32
CA ILE A 53 -30.68 -4.39 31.95
C ILE A 53 -30.98 -5.75 31.30
N LEU A 54 -31.91 -6.52 31.86
CA LEU A 54 -32.29 -7.84 31.34
C LEU A 54 -33.13 -7.77 30.04
N LEU A 55 -33.88 -6.69 29.83
CA LEU A 55 -34.71 -6.47 28.64
C LEU A 55 -33.93 -5.83 27.48
N ARG A 56 -32.86 -5.08 27.79
CA ARG A 56 -32.03 -4.32 26.84
C ARG A 56 -30.54 -4.50 27.16
N PRO A 57 -29.98 -5.71 27.02
CA PRO A 57 -28.57 -6.00 27.35
C PRO A 57 -27.56 -5.19 26.52
N ASP A 58 -27.92 -4.85 25.28
CA ASP A 58 -27.06 -4.25 24.26
C ASP A 58 -26.30 -3.01 24.74
N THR A 59 -26.94 -2.16 25.55
CA THR A 59 -26.35 -0.91 26.06
C THR A 59 -25.46 -1.09 27.29
N TYR A 60 -25.45 -2.29 27.90
CA TYR A 60 -24.68 -2.61 29.11
C TYR A 60 -23.55 -3.61 28.87
N ILE A 61 -23.81 -4.68 28.10
CA ILE A 61 -22.83 -5.76 27.81
C ILE A 61 -22.58 -5.97 26.31
N GLY A 62 -23.32 -5.31 25.43
CA GLY A 62 -23.35 -5.65 24.01
C GLY A 62 -24.39 -6.74 23.71
N SER A 63 -24.44 -7.19 22.45
CA SER A 63 -25.48 -8.11 21.97
C SER A 63 -25.50 -9.44 22.71
N VAL A 64 -26.69 -9.97 22.97
CA VAL A 64 -26.93 -11.36 23.39
C VAL A 64 -27.27 -12.30 22.24
N GLU A 65 -27.32 -11.78 21.01
CA GLU A 65 -27.38 -12.61 19.80
C GLU A 65 -25.98 -13.16 19.48
N PRO A 66 -25.86 -14.41 18.99
CA PRO A 66 -24.61 -14.93 18.43
C PRO A 66 -24.23 -14.14 17.17
N VAL A 67 -22.95 -13.80 17.05
CA VAL A 67 -22.37 -13.17 15.86
C VAL A 67 -21.20 -14.02 15.35
N THR A 68 -21.08 -14.07 14.03
CA THR A 68 -20.02 -14.81 13.34
C THR A 68 -19.05 -13.82 12.69
N GLU A 69 -17.79 -13.81 13.13
CA GLU A 69 -16.78 -12.84 12.70
C GLU A 69 -15.38 -13.46 12.58
N SER A 70 -14.54 -12.89 11.71
CA SER A 70 -13.11 -13.22 11.62
C SER A 70 -12.32 -12.55 12.75
N GLN A 71 -12.14 -13.29 13.85
CA GLN A 71 -11.44 -12.85 15.05
C GLN A 71 -10.09 -13.55 15.20
N TRP A 72 -9.19 -12.94 15.96
CA TRP A 72 -8.06 -13.67 16.54
C TRP A 72 -8.56 -14.45 17.76
N VAL A 73 -8.12 -15.70 17.89
CA VAL A 73 -8.30 -16.57 19.06
C VAL A 73 -7.00 -17.32 19.38
N TYR A 74 -6.91 -17.88 20.57
CA TYR A 74 -5.85 -18.85 20.90
C TYR A 74 -6.41 -20.25 20.67
N ASP A 75 -5.84 -20.99 19.72
CA ASP A 75 -6.22 -22.39 19.51
C ASP A 75 -5.18 -23.32 20.12
N GLY A 76 -5.66 -24.27 20.94
CA GLY A 76 -4.82 -25.20 21.68
C GLY A 76 -4.29 -26.36 20.85
N GLU A 77 -4.84 -26.59 19.65
CA GLU A 77 -4.39 -27.64 18.74
C GLU A 77 -3.22 -27.19 17.83
N GLU A 78 -3.16 -25.90 17.48
CA GLU A 78 -2.07 -25.31 16.67
C GLU A 78 -0.97 -24.60 17.50
N GLU A 79 -1.13 -24.56 18.84
CA GLU A 79 -0.29 -23.82 19.79
C GLU A 79 -0.01 -22.35 19.38
N GLY A 80 -1.04 -21.55 19.11
CA GLY A 80 -0.79 -20.18 18.65
C GLY A 80 -2.00 -19.24 18.66
N MET A 81 -1.72 -17.97 18.35
CA MET A 81 -2.74 -17.00 17.97
C MET A 81 -3.13 -17.27 16.51
N VAL A 82 -4.37 -17.66 16.28
CA VAL A 82 -4.91 -17.99 14.96
C VAL A 82 -6.03 -17.02 14.61
N ARG A 83 -6.05 -16.53 13.38
CA ARG A 83 -7.16 -15.71 12.85
C ARG A 83 -8.10 -16.62 12.06
N ARG A 84 -9.24 -16.95 12.65
CA ARG A 84 -10.28 -17.77 11.99
C ARG A 84 -11.66 -17.14 12.17
N GLU A 85 -12.62 -17.63 11.41
CA GLU A 85 -14.02 -17.34 11.67
C GLU A 85 -14.43 -18.05 12.97
N ILE A 86 -15.13 -17.33 13.84
CA ILE A 86 -15.71 -17.87 15.07
C ILE A 86 -17.16 -17.41 15.20
N THR A 87 -18.00 -18.21 15.84
CA THR A 87 -19.32 -17.77 16.33
C THR A 87 -19.28 -17.61 17.84
N TYR A 88 -19.69 -16.44 18.35
CA TYR A 88 -19.68 -16.16 19.80
C TYR A 88 -20.76 -15.15 20.18
N VAL A 89 -21.07 -15.04 21.47
CA VAL A 89 -22.03 -14.06 21.99
C VAL A 89 -21.29 -12.89 22.67
N PRO A 90 -21.37 -11.64 22.15
CA PRO A 90 -20.61 -10.51 22.67
C PRO A 90 -20.87 -10.21 24.15
N GLY A 91 -22.12 -10.33 24.60
CA GLY A 91 -22.50 -10.13 26.00
C GLY A 91 -21.83 -11.11 26.95
N LEU A 92 -21.67 -12.37 26.55
CA LEU A 92 -20.98 -13.41 27.35
C LEU A 92 -19.49 -13.10 27.47
N TYR A 93 -18.85 -12.79 26.34
CA TYR A 93 -17.46 -12.32 26.32
C TYR A 93 -17.27 -11.08 27.22
N LYS A 94 -18.22 -10.13 27.20
CA LYS A 94 -18.09 -8.88 27.94
C LYS A 94 -18.26 -9.04 29.46
N ILE A 95 -19.12 -9.95 29.93
CA ILE A 95 -19.22 -10.21 31.38
C ILE A 95 -17.98 -10.91 31.95
N PHE A 96 -17.30 -11.73 31.14
CA PHE A 96 -15.98 -12.28 31.50
C PHE A 96 -14.91 -11.18 31.52
N ASP A 97 -14.84 -10.37 30.46
CA ASP A 97 -13.88 -9.27 30.33
C ASP A 97 -13.95 -8.28 31.49
N GLU A 98 -15.15 -7.88 31.95
CA GLU A 98 -15.25 -6.97 33.09
C GLU A 98 -14.73 -7.59 34.40
N ILE A 99 -14.92 -8.89 34.68
CA ILE A 99 -14.32 -9.53 35.86
C ILE A 99 -12.79 -9.61 35.72
N LEU A 100 -12.31 -9.98 34.53
CA LEU A 100 -10.87 -10.12 34.27
C LEU A 100 -10.14 -8.76 34.31
N VAL A 101 -10.76 -7.68 33.81
CA VAL A 101 -10.24 -6.31 33.92
C VAL A 101 -10.27 -5.82 35.37
N ASN A 102 -11.27 -6.17 36.19
CA ASN A 102 -11.24 -5.86 37.62
C ASN A 102 -10.08 -6.57 38.36
N ALA A 103 -9.75 -7.81 37.97
CA ALA A 103 -8.57 -8.51 38.49
C ALA A 103 -7.25 -7.84 38.05
N ALA A 104 -7.15 -7.42 36.78
CA ALA A 104 -5.98 -6.68 36.28
C ALA A 104 -5.82 -5.29 36.91
N ASP A 105 -6.93 -4.57 37.14
CA ASP A 105 -6.96 -3.28 37.84
C ASP A 105 -6.39 -3.36 39.26
N ASN A 106 -6.46 -4.52 39.92
CA ASN A 106 -5.89 -4.69 41.26
C ASN A 106 -4.35 -4.55 41.26
N LYS A 107 -3.67 -4.71 40.12
CA LYS A 107 -2.24 -4.39 39.96
C LYS A 107 -1.92 -2.90 40.14
N GLN A 108 -2.87 -2.03 39.78
CA GLN A 108 -2.75 -0.58 39.96
C GLN A 108 -3.10 -0.15 41.40
N ARG A 109 -3.88 -0.97 42.12
CA ARG A 109 -4.27 -0.76 43.53
C ARG A 109 -3.21 -1.30 44.50
N ASP A 110 -2.59 -2.43 44.16
CA ASP A 110 -1.50 -3.05 44.89
C ASP A 110 -0.38 -3.50 43.93
N ALA A 111 0.72 -2.76 43.96
CA ALA A 111 1.91 -3.06 43.17
C ALA A 111 2.51 -4.45 43.47
N LYS A 112 2.20 -5.08 44.61
CA LYS A 112 2.65 -6.43 44.99
C LYS A 112 1.87 -7.56 44.33
N MET A 113 0.70 -7.30 43.73
CA MET A 113 -0.02 -8.30 42.95
C MET A 113 0.88 -8.81 41.81
N ASP A 114 0.98 -10.13 41.62
CA ASP A 114 1.83 -10.73 40.59
C ASP A 114 1.23 -11.97 39.92
N CYS A 115 0.01 -12.37 40.31
CA CYS A 115 -0.61 -13.61 39.82
C CYS A 115 -2.12 -13.46 39.61
N ILE A 116 -2.58 -13.83 38.40
CA ILE A 116 -3.97 -14.08 38.07
C ILE A 116 -4.11 -15.55 37.64
N LYS A 117 -5.21 -16.19 38.02
CA LYS A 117 -5.60 -17.52 37.54
C LYS A 117 -6.99 -17.42 36.94
N VAL A 118 -7.15 -17.98 35.74
CA VAL A 118 -8.41 -18.09 35.01
C VAL A 118 -8.67 -19.59 34.81
N ASP A 119 -9.77 -20.08 35.34
CA ASP A 119 -10.21 -21.46 35.16
C ASP A 119 -11.56 -21.44 34.43
N ILE A 120 -11.59 -22.03 33.23
CA ILE A 120 -12.76 -22.16 32.37
C ILE A 120 -13.14 -23.65 32.33
N ASP A 121 -14.22 -23.99 33.02
CA ASP A 121 -14.81 -25.33 33.07
C ASP A 121 -16.01 -25.36 32.13
N ALA A 122 -15.78 -25.87 30.91
CA ALA A 122 -16.78 -25.95 29.86
C ALA A 122 -17.78 -27.10 30.08
N GLU A 123 -17.42 -28.13 30.86
CA GLU A 123 -18.29 -29.27 31.17
C GLU A 123 -19.40 -28.84 32.14
N ASN A 124 -19.06 -28.07 33.17
CA ASN A 124 -20.01 -27.56 34.17
C ASN A 124 -20.52 -26.15 33.87
N ASN A 125 -20.05 -25.51 32.79
CA ASN A 125 -20.33 -24.11 32.45
C ASN A 125 -20.00 -23.13 33.60
N VAL A 126 -18.82 -23.30 34.21
CA VAL A 126 -18.32 -22.48 35.32
C VAL A 126 -17.06 -21.74 34.88
N ILE A 127 -16.98 -20.45 35.21
CA ILE A 127 -15.76 -19.65 35.04
C ILE A 127 -15.31 -19.10 36.39
N SER A 128 -14.02 -19.21 36.67
CA SER A 128 -13.37 -18.84 37.92
C SER A 128 -12.19 -17.92 37.63
N ILE A 129 -12.17 -16.72 38.21
CA ILE A 129 -11.06 -15.77 38.11
C ILE A 129 -10.58 -15.45 39.52
N TRP A 130 -9.29 -15.65 39.77
CA TRP A 130 -8.61 -15.43 41.05
C TRP A 130 -7.42 -14.49 40.85
N ASN A 131 -7.20 -13.57 41.79
CA ASN A 131 -5.98 -12.75 41.86
C ASN A 131 -5.44 -12.66 43.29
N ASN A 132 -4.12 -12.51 43.41
CA ASN A 132 -3.48 -12.12 44.67
C ASN A 132 -3.39 -10.58 44.80
N GLY A 133 -2.57 -10.12 45.75
CA GLY A 133 -2.52 -8.71 46.15
C GLY A 133 -3.73 -8.32 47.00
N LYS A 134 -3.75 -7.08 47.47
CA LYS A 134 -4.73 -6.58 48.44
C LYS A 134 -6.17 -7.00 48.11
N GLY A 135 -6.83 -7.61 49.10
CA GLY A 135 -8.19 -8.10 49.03
C GLY A 135 -9.21 -6.99 49.29
N ILE A 136 -10.49 -7.33 49.17
CA ILE A 136 -11.58 -6.37 49.41
C ILE A 136 -11.80 -6.23 50.93
N PRO A 137 -11.97 -5.00 51.46
CA PRO A 137 -12.23 -4.77 52.89
C PRO A 137 -13.37 -5.62 53.47
N VAL A 138 -13.06 -6.59 54.33
CA VAL A 138 -14.07 -7.45 54.99
C VAL A 138 -14.62 -6.75 56.23
N THR A 139 -15.33 -5.64 55.99
CA THR A 139 -15.95 -4.78 57.00
C THR A 139 -17.32 -4.28 56.53
N GLU A 140 -18.14 -3.80 57.46
CA GLU A 140 -19.43 -3.18 57.18
C GLU A 140 -19.27 -1.71 56.76
N HIS A 141 -20.01 -1.31 55.73
CA HIS A 141 -20.09 0.08 55.30
C HIS A 141 -21.13 0.83 56.13
N LYS A 142 -20.68 1.80 56.94
CA LYS A 142 -21.51 2.48 57.97
C LYS A 142 -22.80 3.13 57.43
N GLY A 143 -22.80 3.61 56.19
CA GLY A 143 -23.99 4.20 55.55
C GLY A 143 -25.00 3.16 55.05
N GLU A 144 -24.50 2.17 54.30
CA GLU A 144 -25.34 1.15 53.63
C GLU A 144 -25.70 -0.06 54.52
N LYS A 145 -25.12 -0.15 55.72
CA LYS A 145 -25.38 -1.19 56.73
C LYS A 145 -25.23 -2.63 56.21
N MET A 146 -24.22 -2.84 55.36
CA MET A 146 -23.86 -4.14 54.78
C MET A 146 -22.36 -4.26 54.56
N PHE A 147 -21.85 -5.47 54.36
CA PHE A 147 -20.44 -5.70 54.06
C PHE A 147 -20.03 -5.08 52.72
N VAL A 148 -18.82 -4.49 52.65
CA VAL A 148 -18.31 -3.85 51.41
C VAL A 148 -18.30 -4.80 50.20
N PRO A 149 -17.90 -6.09 50.30
CA PRO A 149 -18.07 -7.05 49.21
C PRO A 149 -19.54 -7.25 48.79
N THR A 150 -20.50 -7.30 49.73
CA THR A 150 -21.94 -7.40 49.43
C THR A 150 -22.40 -6.19 48.63
N MET A 151 -22.02 -4.99 49.06
CA MET A 151 -22.33 -3.73 48.38
C MET A 151 -21.78 -3.70 46.94
N ILE A 152 -20.48 -3.93 46.74
CA ILE A 152 -19.84 -3.70 45.44
C ILE A 152 -20.10 -4.79 44.38
N PHE A 153 -20.64 -5.95 44.78
CA PHE A 153 -21.00 -7.06 43.87
C PHE A 153 -22.51 -7.33 43.77
N GLY A 154 -23.31 -6.97 44.78
CA GLY A 154 -24.76 -7.19 44.82
C GLY A 154 -25.60 -5.96 44.45
N HIS A 155 -25.05 -4.74 44.49
CA HIS A 155 -25.81 -3.50 44.28
C HIS A 155 -25.26 -2.70 43.09
N LEU A 156 -26.16 -2.27 42.20
CA LEU A 156 -25.84 -1.39 41.07
C LEU A 156 -25.35 -0.02 41.55
N LEU A 157 -24.69 0.74 40.67
CA LEU A 157 -24.18 2.10 40.94
C LEU A 157 -23.17 2.17 42.12
N THR A 158 -22.35 1.12 42.30
CA THR A 158 -21.29 1.07 43.31
C THR A 158 -19.91 0.96 42.66
N SER A 159 -18.98 1.86 43.02
CA SER A 159 -17.63 1.98 42.44
C SER A 159 -16.68 2.67 43.43
N SER A 160 -15.40 2.33 43.41
CA SER A 160 -14.32 3.13 44.03
C SER A 160 -13.89 4.32 43.14
N ASN A 161 -14.40 4.38 41.91
CA ASN A 161 -13.86 5.23 40.85
C ASN A 161 -14.84 6.34 40.44
N TYR A 162 -15.67 6.82 41.39
CA TYR A 162 -16.57 7.97 41.17
C TYR A 162 -15.92 9.33 41.43
N ASN A 163 -14.77 9.39 42.12
CA ASN A 163 -13.94 10.59 42.10
C ASN A 163 -13.09 10.61 40.81
N ASP A 164 -13.52 11.43 39.84
CA ASP A 164 -12.85 11.71 38.57
C ASP A 164 -11.73 12.78 38.69
N GLU A 165 -11.60 13.47 39.84
CA GLU A 165 -10.50 14.42 40.12
C GLU A 165 -9.17 13.70 40.38
N GLU A 166 -9.22 12.44 40.79
CA GLU A 166 -8.04 11.58 40.94
C GLU A 166 -7.59 11.03 39.57
N GLU A 167 -6.31 11.20 39.21
CA GLU A 167 -5.74 10.59 38.01
C GLU A 167 -5.66 9.06 38.12
N LYS A 168 -6.61 8.33 37.51
CA LYS A 168 -6.68 6.87 37.56
C LYS A 168 -6.33 6.23 36.22
N VAL A 169 -5.48 5.20 36.28
CA VAL A 169 -5.06 4.37 35.13
C VAL A 169 -5.70 2.97 35.18
N THR A 170 -6.92 2.89 35.70
CA THR A 170 -7.75 1.68 35.78
C THR A 170 -8.73 1.57 34.61
N GLY A 171 -9.19 0.36 34.28
CA GLY A 171 -10.23 0.08 33.28
C GLY A 171 -11.66 0.11 33.81
N GLY A 172 -11.85 0.01 35.14
CA GLY A 172 -13.11 0.29 35.82
C GLY A 172 -13.39 1.80 35.94
N ARG A 173 -14.58 2.25 35.54
CA ARG A 173 -15.07 3.63 35.74
C ARG A 173 -16.52 3.63 36.24
N ASN A 174 -17.43 3.24 35.36
CA ASN A 174 -18.89 3.43 35.51
C ASN A 174 -19.58 2.61 36.63
N GLY A 175 -18.87 1.75 37.36
CA GLY A 175 -19.42 0.99 38.50
C GLY A 175 -20.31 -0.22 38.17
N TYR A 176 -20.51 -0.55 36.89
CA TYR A 176 -21.43 -1.63 36.48
C TYR A 176 -20.80 -3.03 36.39
N GLY A 177 -19.58 -3.18 35.86
CA GLY A 177 -19.05 -4.43 35.31
C GLY A 177 -19.30 -5.71 36.12
N ALA A 178 -18.88 -5.74 37.38
CA ALA A 178 -19.04 -6.93 38.22
C ALA A 178 -20.51 -7.26 38.55
N LYS A 179 -21.40 -6.27 38.61
CA LYS A 179 -22.85 -6.49 38.76
C LYS A 179 -23.46 -7.02 37.46
N LEU A 180 -23.00 -6.57 36.30
CA LEU A 180 -23.47 -7.11 35.02
C LEU A 180 -23.14 -8.60 34.90
N CYS A 181 -21.95 -9.02 35.32
CA CYS A 181 -21.63 -10.45 35.42
C CYS A 181 -22.58 -11.20 36.37
N ASN A 182 -22.86 -10.67 37.55
CA ASN A 182 -23.82 -11.26 38.51
C ASN A 182 -25.26 -11.36 37.93
N ILE A 183 -25.74 -10.30 37.26
CA ILE A 183 -27.07 -10.24 36.63
C ILE A 183 -27.19 -11.24 35.48
N PHE A 184 -26.16 -11.42 34.66
CA PHE A 184 -26.16 -12.40 33.56
C PHE A 184 -25.59 -13.78 33.97
N SER A 185 -25.60 -14.08 35.28
CA SER A 185 -25.25 -15.39 35.83
C SER A 185 -26.47 -16.07 36.48
N SER A 186 -26.54 -17.39 36.33
CA SER A 186 -27.47 -18.24 37.10
C SER A 186 -27.01 -18.36 38.56
N LYS A 187 -25.69 -18.36 38.77
CA LYS A 187 -24.99 -18.43 40.07
C LYS A 187 -23.72 -17.58 40.02
N PHE A 188 -23.50 -16.74 41.03
CA PHE A 188 -22.33 -15.86 41.13
C PHE A 188 -21.78 -15.90 42.56
N THR A 189 -20.50 -16.18 42.76
CA THR A 189 -19.88 -16.36 44.08
C THR A 189 -18.64 -15.50 44.21
N VAL A 190 -18.55 -14.74 45.29
CA VAL A 190 -17.37 -13.94 45.66
C VAL A 190 -16.72 -14.56 46.87
N GLU A 191 -15.43 -14.84 46.79
CA GLU A 191 -14.58 -15.25 47.90
C GLU A 191 -13.41 -14.27 48.00
N THR A 192 -13.19 -13.65 49.15
CA THR A 192 -12.08 -12.72 49.33
C THR A 192 -11.57 -12.79 50.76
N ALA A 193 -10.29 -12.49 50.94
CA ALA A 193 -9.67 -12.46 52.25
C ALA A 193 -8.78 -11.23 52.37
N SER A 194 -8.81 -10.58 53.53
CA SER A 194 -7.97 -9.43 53.82
C SER A 194 -7.33 -9.53 55.20
N LYS A 195 -6.01 -9.52 55.19
CA LYS A 195 -5.07 -9.55 56.32
C LYS A 195 -5.12 -8.28 57.17
N GLU A 196 -5.51 -7.16 56.56
CA GLU A 196 -5.79 -5.88 57.25
C GLU A 196 -6.99 -6.01 58.21
N TYR A 197 -8.08 -6.63 57.73
CA TYR A 197 -9.30 -6.87 58.51
C TYR A 197 -9.30 -8.23 59.23
N LYS A 198 -8.21 -9.02 59.09
CA LYS A 198 -8.02 -10.38 59.62
C LYS A 198 -9.19 -11.34 59.35
N ARG A 199 -9.89 -11.14 58.23
CA ARG A 199 -11.14 -11.84 57.91
C ARG A 199 -11.19 -12.28 56.46
N SER A 200 -11.90 -13.37 56.23
CA SER A 200 -12.31 -13.89 54.94
C SER A 200 -13.83 -13.88 54.82
N PHE A 201 -14.31 -13.75 53.58
CA PHE A 201 -15.70 -13.53 53.22
C PHE A 201 -16.05 -14.46 52.06
N LYS A 202 -17.22 -15.11 52.14
CA LYS A 202 -17.84 -15.85 51.03
C LYS A 202 -19.33 -15.57 50.95
N GLN A 203 -19.79 -14.99 49.85
CA GLN A 203 -21.22 -14.80 49.56
C GLN A 203 -21.55 -15.29 48.15
N MET A 204 -22.77 -15.83 48.00
CA MET A 204 -23.29 -16.34 46.74
C MET A 204 -24.58 -15.61 46.38
N TRP A 205 -24.72 -15.24 45.12
CA TRP A 205 -25.94 -14.78 44.47
C TRP A 205 -26.44 -15.83 43.49
N ALA A 206 -27.74 -15.85 43.25
CA ALA A 206 -28.41 -16.74 42.32
C ALA A 206 -29.57 -16.02 41.61
N ASN A 207 -30.06 -16.62 40.52
CA ASN A 207 -31.18 -16.12 39.73
C ASN A 207 -30.98 -14.65 39.31
N ASN A 208 -29.94 -14.35 38.53
CA ASN A 208 -29.73 -13.02 37.95
C ASN A 208 -29.62 -11.91 39.01
N MET A 209 -28.82 -12.13 40.06
CA MET A 209 -28.66 -11.25 41.23
C MET A 209 -29.92 -11.05 42.10
N THR A 210 -31.08 -11.64 41.78
CA THR A 210 -32.34 -11.45 42.54
C THR A 210 -32.37 -12.17 43.89
N LYS A 211 -31.48 -13.14 44.12
CA LYS A 211 -31.32 -13.84 45.41
C LYS A 211 -29.87 -13.79 45.85
N SER A 212 -29.65 -13.67 47.16
CA SER A 212 -28.34 -13.77 47.82
C SER A 212 -28.40 -14.77 48.98
N SER A 213 -27.26 -15.34 49.34
CA SER A 213 -27.04 -16.00 50.62
C SER A 213 -26.62 -14.98 51.67
N GLU A 214 -26.75 -15.33 52.95
CA GLU A 214 -25.99 -14.65 53.99
C GLU A 214 -24.47 -14.71 53.72
N PRO A 215 -23.70 -13.67 54.10
CA PRO A 215 -22.25 -13.64 53.93
C PRO A 215 -21.58 -14.53 55.00
N LYS A 216 -20.84 -15.55 54.55
CA LYS A 216 -20.09 -16.44 55.44
C LYS A 216 -18.74 -15.80 55.76
N LEU A 217 -18.57 -15.41 57.01
CA LEU A 217 -17.32 -14.85 57.55
C LEU A 217 -16.50 -15.93 58.26
N LYS A 218 -15.17 -15.83 58.16
CA LYS A 218 -14.23 -16.59 59.01
C LYS A 218 -12.98 -15.75 59.28
N ASP A 219 -12.36 -15.90 60.44
CA ASP A 219 -11.06 -15.29 60.73
C ASP A 219 -9.99 -15.80 59.76
N PHE A 220 -9.00 -14.95 59.47
CA PHE A 220 -8.02 -15.19 58.41
C PHE A 220 -6.63 -14.62 58.74
N SER A 221 -5.61 -15.44 58.47
CA SER A 221 -4.20 -15.16 58.78
C SER A 221 -3.23 -15.38 57.61
N GLY A 222 -3.74 -15.71 56.41
CA GLY A 222 -2.93 -15.93 55.21
C GLY A 222 -2.65 -14.66 54.41
N GLU A 223 -2.32 -14.82 53.12
CA GLU A 223 -2.17 -13.70 52.18
C GLU A 223 -3.48 -13.31 51.50
N ASP A 224 -3.62 -12.02 51.20
CA ASP A 224 -4.80 -11.46 50.54
C ASP A 224 -5.06 -12.06 49.15
N PHE A 225 -6.35 -12.24 48.85
CA PHE A 225 -6.82 -12.65 47.51
C PHE A 225 -8.25 -12.18 47.25
N THR A 226 -8.62 -12.19 45.97
CA THR A 226 -10.02 -12.16 45.52
C THR A 226 -10.25 -13.28 44.51
N LYS A 227 -11.39 -13.97 44.63
CA LYS A 227 -11.92 -14.93 43.67
C LYS A 227 -13.36 -14.57 43.32
N VAL A 228 -13.65 -14.51 42.03
CA VAL A 228 -15.01 -14.48 41.49
C VAL A 228 -15.23 -15.78 40.73
N THR A 229 -16.30 -16.50 41.05
CA THR A 229 -16.70 -17.74 40.37
C THR A 229 -18.14 -17.61 39.92
N PHE A 230 -18.41 -17.77 38.63
CA PHE A 230 -19.73 -17.55 38.05
C PHE A 230 -20.11 -18.63 37.04
N SER A 231 -21.41 -18.94 37.00
CA SER A 231 -22.04 -19.77 35.98
C SER A 231 -22.92 -18.85 35.13
N PRO A 232 -22.54 -18.56 33.87
CA PRO A 232 -23.35 -17.73 32.99
C PRO A 232 -24.78 -18.26 32.85
N ASP A 233 -25.75 -17.35 32.71
CA ASP A 233 -27.12 -17.72 32.34
C ASP A 233 -27.20 -17.90 30.83
N LEU A 234 -26.69 -19.04 30.34
CA LEU A 234 -26.57 -19.36 28.91
C LEU A 234 -27.91 -19.27 28.17
N SER A 235 -29.04 -19.45 28.86
CA SER A 235 -30.39 -19.24 28.30
C SER A 235 -30.62 -17.81 27.79
N LYS A 236 -30.04 -16.80 28.46
CA LYS A 236 -30.11 -15.39 28.02
C LYS A 236 -29.17 -15.09 26.86
N PHE A 237 -28.14 -15.90 26.67
CA PHE A 237 -27.18 -15.82 25.56
C PHE A 237 -27.55 -16.73 24.39
N LYS A 238 -28.66 -17.47 24.47
CA LYS A 238 -29.11 -18.47 23.47
C LYS A 238 -28.08 -19.60 23.23
N MET A 239 -27.38 -19.99 24.28
CA MET A 239 -26.36 -21.04 24.26
C MET A 239 -26.79 -22.22 25.15
N GLU A 240 -26.28 -23.41 24.86
CA GLU A 240 -26.49 -24.61 25.68
C GLU A 240 -25.25 -24.97 26.52
N SER A 241 -24.05 -24.65 26.02
CA SER A 241 -22.77 -24.85 26.71
C SER A 241 -21.74 -23.78 26.31
N LEU A 242 -20.60 -23.74 27.01
CA LEU A 242 -19.41 -22.98 26.59
C LEU A 242 -18.70 -23.73 25.45
N ASP A 243 -19.09 -23.46 24.21
CA ASP A 243 -18.55 -24.08 23.00
C ASP A 243 -17.05 -23.78 22.73
N ARG A 244 -16.45 -24.50 21.78
CA ARG A 244 -15.02 -24.37 21.42
C ARG A 244 -14.62 -22.95 21.02
N ASP A 245 -15.48 -22.22 20.31
CA ASP A 245 -15.19 -20.88 19.82
C ASP A 245 -15.19 -19.85 20.96
N THR A 246 -16.18 -19.96 21.83
CA THR A 246 -16.29 -19.22 23.08
C THR A 246 -15.09 -19.52 23.97
N VAL A 247 -14.75 -20.79 24.20
CA VAL A 247 -13.58 -21.17 25.03
C VAL A 247 -12.27 -20.66 24.43
N ALA A 248 -12.06 -20.73 23.11
CA ALA A 248 -10.88 -20.21 22.43
C ALA A 248 -10.77 -18.67 22.52
N LEU A 249 -11.90 -17.96 22.43
CA LEU A 249 -11.99 -16.50 22.58
C LEU A 249 -11.71 -16.03 24.02
N LEU A 250 -12.29 -16.71 25.02
CA LEU A 250 -12.03 -16.44 26.44
C LEU A 250 -10.58 -16.79 26.83
N SER A 251 -10.05 -17.90 26.29
CA SER A 251 -8.65 -18.31 26.45
C SER A 251 -7.69 -17.27 25.87
N ARG A 252 -7.95 -16.78 24.66
CA ARG A 252 -7.20 -15.64 24.09
C ARG A 252 -7.21 -14.45 25.04
N ARG A 253 -8.38 -14.10 25.59
CA ARG A 253 -8.49 -12.94 26.49
C ARG A 253 -7.73 -13.10 27.81
N ALA A 254 -7.40 -14.33 28.24
CA ALA A 254 -6.41 -14.57 29.29
C ALA A 254 -4.95 -14.32 28.82
N TYR A 255 -4.60 -14.70 27.59
CA TYR A 255 -3.32 -14.35 26.96
C TYR A 255 -3.16 -12.83 26.77
N ASP A 256 -4.23 -12.13 26.36
CA ASP A 256 -4.28 -10.66 26.23
C ASP A 256 -3.81 -9.97 27.54
N ILE A 257 -4.27 -10.47 28.69
CA ILE A 257 -3.85 -9.96 30.01
C ILE A 257 -2.42 -10.36 30.36
N ALA A 258 -1.96 -11.56 29.99
CA ALA A 258 -0.57 -11.96 30.18
C ALA A 258 0.41 -11.08 29.39
N GLY A 259 -0.02 -10.52 28.25
CA GLY A 259 0.71 -9.52 27.49
C GLY A 259 0.63 -8.11 28.08
N ALA A 260 -0.59 -7.64 28.42
CA ALA A 260 -0.84 -6.25 28.77
C ALA A 260 -0.58 -5.88 30.25
N ALA A 261 -0.80 -6.79 31.19
CA ALA A 261 -0.70 -6.50 32.62
C ALA A 261 0.75 -6.63 33.13
N TRP A 262 1.48 -5.50 33.17
CA TRP A 262 2.89 -5.43 33.58
C TRP A 262 3.22 -6.22 34.85
N GLY A 263 4.08 -7.22 34.72
CA GLY A 263 4.60 -8.01 35.84
C GLY A 263 3.61 -9.02 36.44
N VAL A 264 2.48 -9.30 35.77
CA VAL A 264 1.49 -10.28 36.23
C VAL A 264 1.65 -11.62 35.50
N LYS A 265 1.76 -12.70 36.28
CA LYS A 265 1.81 -14.09 35.80
C LYS A 265 0.37 -14.59 35.66
N VAL A 266 -0.07 -14.90 34.44
CA VAL A 266 -1.41 -15.48 34.22
C VAL A 266 -1.32 -16.99 34.07
N PHE A 267 -2.26 -17.69 34.70
CA PHE A 267 -2.50 -19.12 34.53
C PHE A 267 -3.88 -19.32 33.89
N LEU A 268 -3.99 -20.29 32.99
CA LEU A 268 -5.22 -20.74 32.33
C LEU A 268 -5.40 -22.23 32.59
N ASN A 269 -6.51 -22.61 33.24
CA ASN A 269 -6.83 -23.99 33.65
C ASN A 269 -5.64 -24.68 34.34
N GLY A 270 -5.10 -24.03 35.37
CA GLY A 270 -3.90 -24.46 36.11
C GLY A 270 -2.55 -24.36 35.37
N LYS A 271 -2.51 -24.26 34.04
CA LYS A 271 -1.26 -24.13 33.25
C LYS A 271 -0.81 -22.67 33.19
N ARG A 272 0.49 -22.39 33.35
CA ARG A 272 1.03 -21.03 33.21
C ARG A 272 1.08 -20.63 31.73
N ILE A 273 0.56 -19.45 31.39
CA ILE A 273 0.67 -18.89 30.03
C ILE A 273 2.14 -18.55 29.74
N PRO A 274 2.72 -18.96 28.58
CA PRO A 274 4.14 -18.81 28.25
C PRO A 274 4.55 -17.39 27.79
N VAL A 275 3.86 -16.36 28.30
CA VAL A 275 4.10 -14.95 28.00
C VAL A 275 4.70 -14.26 29.24
N LYS A 276 5.79 -13.51 29.08
CA LYS A 276 6.45 -12.76 30.18
C LYS A 276 6.18 -11.24 30.14
N GLY A 277 5.54 -10.75 29.08
CA GLY A 277 5.19 -9.35 28.87
C GLY A 277 4.81 -9.09 27.41
N PHE A 278 4.58 -7.82 27.05
CA PHE A 278 3.94 -7.47 25.79
C PHE A 278 4.71 -7.90 24.52
N LYS A 279 6.05 -7.97 24.54
CA LYS A 279 6.82 -8.49 23.40
C LYS A 279 6.53 -9.97 23.13
N ASP A 280 6.64 -10.82 24.15
CA ASP A 280 6.39 -12.27 24.04
C ASP A 280 4.96 -12.57 23.57
N TYR A 281 4.01 -11.69 23.90
CA TYR A 281 2.63 -11.71 23.42
C TYR A 281 2.53 -11.36 21.93
N ILE A 282 3.21 -10.31 21.45
CA ILE A 282 3.26 -9.95 20.03
C ILE A 282 3.90 -11.07 19.20
N ASP A 283 4.94 -11.72 19.73
CA ASP A 283 5.60 -12.84 19.03
C ASP A 283 4.62 -14.02 18.77
N GLN A 284 3.54 -14.19 19.55
CA GLN A 284 2.50 -15.20 19.29
C GLN A 284 1.73 -14.95 17.98
N TYR A 285 1.56 -13.68 17.58
CA TYR A 285 0.87 -13.29 16.34
C TYR A 285 1.77 -13.44 15.09
N LEU A 286 3.09 -13.53 15.29
CA LEU A 286 4.10 -13.59 14.24
C LEU A 286 4.75 -14.99 14.12
N LYS A 287 4.35 -15.95 14.96
CA LYS A 287 4.64 -17.38 14.80
C LYS A 287 4.05 -17.84 13.46
N GLY A 288 4.87 -18.42 12.58
CA GLY A 288 4.42 -18.91 11.26
C GLY A 288 4.04 -17.82 10.24
N LYS A 289 4.42 -16.55 10.46
CA LYS A 289 4.27 -15.47 9.45
C LYS A 289 5.60 -15.18 8.77
N GLU A 290 5.61 -15.22 7.43
CA GLU A 290 6.79 -14.95 6.59
C GLU A 290 6.62 -13.69 5.73
N ASP A 291 7.74 -13.09 5.33
CA ASP A 291 7.79 -11.96 4.39
C ASP A 291 7.86 -12.42 2.91
N GLU A 292 7.87 -11.46 1.98
CA GLU A 292 7.97 -11.72 0.53
C GLU A 292 9.25 -12.49 0.10
N ALA A 293 10.19 -12.71 1.02
CA ALA A 293 11.44 -13.45 0.81
C ALA A 293 11.57 -14.71 1.71
N GLY A 294 10.49 -15.17 2.34
CA GLY A 294 10.46 -16.39 3.16
C GLY A 294 11.13 -16.27 4.53
N ASN A 295 11.35 -15.05 5.03
CA ASN A 295 11.90 -14.84 6.38
C ASN A 295 10.75 -14.62 7.36
N GLN A 296 10.84 -15.18 8.57
CA GLN A 296 9.86 -14.91 9.61
C GLN A 296 9.74 -13.39 9.88
N VAL A 297 8.51 -12.87 9.86
CA VAL A 297 8.19 -11.46 10.14
C VAL A 297 8.56 -11.13 11.59
N LYS A 298 9.34 -10.07 11.79
CA LYS A 298 9.84 -9.66 13.12
C LYS A 298 9.20 -8.36 13.57
N VAL A 299 8.75 -8.32 14.82
CA VAL A 299 8.34 -7.08 15.48
C VAL A 299 9.57 -6.22 15.80
N VAL A 300 9.49 -4.95 15.44
CA VAL A 300 10.32 -3.89 16.04
C VAL A 300 9.59 -3.44 17.30
N PHE A 301 10.16 -3.69 18.48
CA PHE A 301 9.52 -3.46 19.78
C PHE A 301 10.30 -2.43 20.61
N GLU A 302 9.58 -1.58 21.35
CA GLU A 302 10.14 -0.64 22.32
C GLU A 302 9.18 -0.42 23.50
N LYS A 303 9.68 -0.56 24.73
CA LYS A 303 9.09 0.08 25.90
C LYS A 303 9.59 1.53 25.93
N VAL A 304 8.70 2.47 25.63
CA VAL A 304 9.03 3.90 25.49
C VAL A 304 9.12 4.57 26.87
N ASN A 305 8.25 4.19 27.79
CA ASN A 305 8.27 4.56 29.21
C ASN A 305 7.32 3.65 30.01
N ASP A 306 7.15 3.90 31.31
CA ASP A 306 6.29 3.10 32.21
C ASP A 306 4.78 3.21 31.95
N ARG A 307 4.36 4.01 30.96
CA ARG A 307 2.97 4.07 30.49
C ARG A 307 2.79 3.66 29.01
N TRP A 308 3.85 3.28 28.29
CA TRP A 308 3.77 2.97 26.85
C TRP A 308 4.78 1.91 26.39
N GLU A 309 4.26 0.83 25.81
CA GLU A 309 4.97 -0.13 24.96
C GLU A 309 4.37 -0.15 23.56
N ILE A 310 5.23 -0.21 22.56
CA ILE A 310 4.85 -0.22 21.14
C ILE A 310 5.59 -1.33 20.38
N GLY A 311 4.89 -1.95 19.45
CA GLY A 311 5.44 -2.90 18.48
C GLY A 311 4.97 -2.56 17.07
N VAL A 312 5.85 -2.73 16.09
CA VAL A 312 5.49 -2.60 14.66
C VAL A 312 6.03 -3.80 13.90
N ALA A 313 5.15 -4.44 13.15
CA ALA A 313 5.48 -5.43 12.14
C ALA A 313 4.96 -4.98 10.76
N MET A 314 5.41 -5.66 9.70
CA MET A 314 4.84 -5.50 8.37
C MET A 314 3.46 -6.18 8.30
N SER A 315 2.55 -5.63 7.50
CA SER A 315 1.23 -6.21 7.24
C SER A 315 0.99 -6.41 5.74
N ASP A 316 0.46 -7.59 5.41
CA ASP A 316 -0.04 -8.00 4.10
C ASP A 316 -1.54 -7.68 3.92
N GLN A 317 -2.33 -7.78 5.00
CA GLN A 317 -3.80 -7.66 5.01
C GLN A 317 -4.34 -6.23 5.21
N GLY A 318 -3.57 -5.21 4.83
CA GLY A 318 -3.92 -3.80 5.10
C GLY A 318 -3.49 -3.33 6.49
N PHE A 319 -4.01 -2.20 6.97
CA PHE A 319 -3.66 -1.71 8.31
C PHE A 319 -4.25 -2.64 9.39
N GLN A 320 -3.38 -3.20 10.22
CA GLN A 320 -3.77 -4.06 11.34
C GLN A 320 -3.34 -3.44 12.68
N GLN A 321 -4.12 -3.67 13.73
CA GLN A 321 -3.82 -3.15 15.06
C GLN A 321 -4.23 -4.13 16.15
N VAL A 322 -3.45 -4.20 17.24
CA VAL A 322 -3.81 -4.88 18.49
C VAL A 322 -3.39 -3.94 19.63
N SER A 323 -4.36 -3.37 20.35
CA SER A 323 -4.06 -2.36 21.36
C SER A 323 -4.79 -2.56 22.68
N PHE A 324 -4.11 -2.15 23.76
CA PHE A 324 -4.59 -2.20 25.13
C PHE A 324 -4.49 -0.83 25.80
N VAL A 325 -5.57 -0.44 26.49
CA VAL A 325 -5.65 0.77 27.30
C VAL A 325 -6.06 0.35 28.71
N ASN A 326 -5.18 0.53 29.70
CA ASN A 326 -5.44 0.09 31.09
C ASN A 326 -5.88 -1.40 31.16
N SER A 327 -5.20 -2.28 30.42
CA SER A 327 -5.53 -3.71 30.19
C SER A 327 -6.86 -4.01 29.47
N ILE A 328 -7.67 -3.01 29.08
CA ILE A 328 -8.85 -3.19 28.23
C ILE A 328 -8.41 -3.42 26.77
N ALA A 329 -8.97 -4.43 26.11
CA ALA A 329 -8.73 -4.69 24.69
C ALA A 329 -9.50 -3.70 23.79
N THR A 330 -8.79 -2.70 23.23
CA THR A 330 -9.37 -1.76 22.26
C THR A 330 -9.33 -2.34 20.85
N THR A 331 -10.19 -3.31 20.57
CA THR A 331 -10.26 -4.07 19.30
C THR A 331 -10.55 -3.21 18.07
N LYS A 332 -11.30 -2.10 18.24
CA LYS A 332 -11.56 -1.09 17.20
C LYS A 332 -10.54 0.07 17.23
N GLY A 333 -9.62 0.08 18.19
CA GLY A 333 -8.51 1.01 18.28
C GLY A 333 -8.92 2.37 18.83
N GLY A 334 -8.70 3.43 18.05
CA GLY A 334 -9.03 4.81 18.43
C GLY A 334 -7.82 5.73 18.57
N ARG A 335 -7.96 6.77 19.39
CA ARG A 335 -7.06 7.94 19.38
C ARG A 335 -5.61 7.65 19.79
N HIS A 336 -5.36 6.63 20.62
CA HIS A 336 -4.02 6.14 20.94
C HIS A 336 -3.37 5.41 19.75
N VAL A 337 -4.15 4.62 19.00
CA VAL A 337 -3.67 3.93 17.80
C VAL A 337 -3.26 4.93 16.72
N ASP A 338 -4.10 5.93 16.45
CA ASP A 338 -3.76 6.99 15.49
C ASP A 338 -2.56 7.83 15.94
N TYR A 339 -2.48 8.18 17.23
CA TYR A 339 -1.35 8.94 17.80
C TYR A 339 0.01 8.25 17.61
N ILE A 340 0.06 6.91 17.64
CA ILE A 340 1.29 6.14 17.38
C ILE A 340 1.49 5.92 15.87
N ALA A 341 0.46 5.45 15.16
CA ALA A 341 0.55 5.11 13.75
C ALA A 341 0.91 6.33 12.88
N ASP A 342 0.35 7.51 13.14
CA ASP A 342 0.58 8.69 12.32
C ASP A 342 1.99 9.29 12.54
N GLN A 343 2.55 9.15 13.74
CA GLN A 343 3.97 9.48 14.01
C GLN A 343 4.92 8.59 13.18
N ILE A 344 4.68 7.28 13.17
CA ILE A 344 5.46 6.31 12.39
C ILE A 344 5.31 6.56 10.90
N VAL A 345 4.06 6.71 10.41
CA VAL A 345 3.74 6.98 9.00
C VAL A 345 4.39 8.27 8.52
N GLY A 346 4.46 9.32 9.34
CA GLY A 346 5.19 10.55 9.02
C GLY A 346 6.65 10.30 8.64
N LYS A 347 7.39 9.59 9.51
CA LYS A 347 8.80 9.24 9.28
C LYS A 347 9.00 8.27 8.11
N LEU A 348 8.10 7.30 7.93
CA LEU A 348 8.13 6.39 6.78
C LEU A 348 7.88 7.12 5.46
N VAL A 349 6.91 8.05 5.40
CA VAL A 349 6.57 8.81 4.20
C VAL A 349 7.75 9.67 3.71
N GLU A 350 8.56 10.24 4.61
CA GLU A 350 9.81 10.93 4.23
C GLU A 350 10.77 10.01 3.45
N THR A 351 11.05 8.81 3.98
CA THR A 351 11.98 7.86 3.38
C THR A 351 11.41 7.24 2.10
N VAL A 352 10.12 6.91 2.08
CA VAL A 352 9.40 6.44 0.89
C VAL A 352 9.46 7.49 -0.22
N LYS A 353 9.24 8.79 0.06
CA LYS A 353 9.42 9.87 -0.91
C LYS A 353 10.87 9.98 -1.41
N LYS A 354 11.87 9.81 -0.52
CA LYS A 354 13.30 9.82 -0.88
C LYS A 354 13.70 8.64 -1.79
N LYS A 355 13.12 7.45 -1.60
CA LYS A 355 13.33 6.25 -2.44
C LYS A 355 12.52 6.30 -3.76
N ASN A 356 11.30 6.83 -3.75
CA ASN A 356 10.35 6.81 -4.88
C ASN A 356 10.47 8.01 -5.85
N LYS A 357 11.70 8.43 -6.19
CA LYS A 357 11.92 9.57 -7.10
C LYS A 357 11.38 9.24 -8.50
N GLY A 358 10.44 10.04 -8.99
CA GLY A 358 9.82 9.88 -10.32
C GLY A 358 8.70 8.83 -10.41
N GLY A 359 8.41 8.08 -9.35
CA GLY A 359 7.32 7.12 -9.29
C GLY A 359 5.93 7.76 -9.09
N ILE A 360 4.92 6.93 -8.81
CA ILE A 360 3.57 7.42 -8.48
C ILE A 360 3.54 8.19 -7.16
N GLN A 361 2.59 9.13 -7.00
CA GLN A 361 2.37 9.81 -5.72
C GLN A 361 1.83 8.82 -4.66
N ILE A 362 2.59 8.60 -3.59
CA ILE A 362 2.19 7.79 -2.43
C ILE A 362 1.63 8.71 -1.35
N ARG A 363 0.48 8.36 -0.77
CA ARG A 363 -0.24 9.12 0.28
C ARG A 363 -0.08 8.45 1.66
N PRO A 364 -0.15 9.18 2.79
CA PRO A 364 0.08 8.61 4.13
C PRO A 364 -0.72 7.34 4.46
N PHE A 365 -2.03 7.32 4.14
CA PHE A 365 -2.87 6.13 4.37
C PHE A 365 -2.38 4.88 3.60
N GLN A 366 -1.73 5.07 2.44
CA GLN A 366 -1.19 3.98 1.63
C GLN A 366 0.08 3.40 2.27
N VAL A 367 0.75 4.14 3.15
CA VAL A 367 1.85 3.63 3.99
C VAL A 367 1.29 2.99 5.26
N LYS A 368 0.26 3.60 5.89
CA LYS A 368 -0.46 3.05 7.05
C LYS A 368 -0.98 1.63 6.75
N ASN A 369 -1.45 1.39 5.52
CA ASN A 369 -1.92 0.08 5.07
C ASN A 369 -0.87 -1.05 4.99
N HIS A 370 0.43 -0.80 5.19
CA HIS A 370 1.46 -1.85 5.29
C HIS A 370 1.96 -2.07 6.74
N LEU A 371 1.30 -1.45 7.73
CA LEU A 371 1.66 -1.54 9.14
C LEU A 371 0.73 -2.49 9.91
N TRP A 372 1.34 -3.31 10.76
CA TRP A 372 0.68 -3.95 11.89
C TRP A 372 1.22 -3.31 13.17
N VAL A 373 0.36 -2.61 13.92
CA VAL A 373 0.75 -1.82 15.10
C VAL A 373 0.21 -2.44 16.38
N PHE A 374 1.12 -2.69 17.33
CA PHE A 374 0.82 -3.24 18.64
C PHE A 374 1.06 -2.17 19.71
N ILE A 375 0.13 -1.95 20.64
CA ILE A 375 0.23 -0.90 21.68
C ILE A 375 -0.26 -1.45 23.02
N ASN A 376 0.50 -1.20 24.09
CA ASN A 376 0.05 -1.39 25.46
C ASN A 376 0.30 -0.08 26.22
N CYS A 377 -0.73 0.57 26.74
CA CYS A 377 -0.57 1.87 27.41
C CYS A 377 -1.47 2.11 28.62
N LEU A 378 -0.98 2.99 29.50
CA LEU A 378 -1.71 3.53 30.65
C LEU A 378 -2.16 4.96 30.35
N ILE A 379 -3.47 5.14 30.29
CA ILE A 379 -4.15 6.40 29.99
C ILE A 379 -4.90 6.85 31.23
N VAL A 380 -4.74 8.13 31.59
CA VAL A 380 -5.50 8.74 32.70
C VAL A 380 -6.95 8.93 32.30
N ASN A 381 -7.87 8.46 33.15
CA ASN A 381 -9.33 8.65 33.08
C ASN A 381 -9.89 8.50 31.64
N PRO A 382 -9.65 7.36 30.95
CA PRO A 382 -9.93 7.18 29.53
C PRO A 382 -11.44 7.25 29.21
N THR A 383 -11.75 7.79 28.03
CA THR A 383 -13.11 7.80 27.46
C THR A 383 -13.17 6.88 26.25
N PHE A 384 -14.32 6.24 26.08
CA PHE A 384 -14.60 5.31 24.98
C PHE A 384 -15.87 5.77 24.25
N ASP A 385 -16.24 5.12 23.14
CA ASP A 385 -17.51 5.37 22.45
C ASP A 385 -18.72 4.66 23.11
N SER A 386 -18.46 3.63 23.92
CA SER A 386 -19.47 2.68 24.38
C SER A 386 -19.01 1.93 25.64
N GLN A 387 -19.94 1.23 26.31
CA GLN A 387 -19.65 0.42 27.51
C GLN A 387 -18.88 -0.88 27.20
N THR A 388 -18.77 -1.31 25.94
CA THR A 388 -17.88 -2.42 25.55
C THR A 388 -16.40 -2.00 25.64
N LYS A 389 -16.11 -0.70 25.45
CA LYS A 389 -14.78 -0.05 25.53
C LYS A 389 -13.82 -0.41 24.39
N GLU A 390 -14.35 -0.79 23.23
CA GLU A 390 -13.57 -1.28 22.07
C GLU A 390 -12.77 -0.19 21.33
N ASN A 391 -13.19 1.07 21.45
CA ASN A 391 -12.60 2.22 20.75
C ASN A 391 -12.45 3.42 21.69
N MET A 392 -11.22 3.93 21.84
CA MET A 392 -10.89 5.01 22.77
C MET A 392 -11.00 6.40 22.10
N THR A 393 -11.79 7.29 22.71
CA THR A 393 -12.18 8.60 22.16
C THR A 393 -11.39 9.78 22.72
N LEU A 394 -10.64 9.58 23.82
CA LEU A 394 -9.90 10.64 24.52
C LEU A 394 -8.85 11.30 23.62
N GLN A 395 -8.66 12.62 23.74
CA GLN A 395 -7.68 13.36 22.93
C GLN A 395 -6.27 13.22 23.49
N ALA A 396 -5.26 13.13 22.61
CA ALA A 396 -3.86 12.86 23.00
C ALA A 396 -3.25 13.87 24.00
N LYS A 397 -3.75 15.12 24.02
CA LYS A 397 -3.36 16.14 25.02
C LYS A 397 -3.75 15.78 26.46
N SER A 398 -4.67 14.83 26.65
CA SER A 398 -5.27 14.45 27.94
C SER A 398 -4.88 13.03 28.38
N PHE A 399 -3.93 12.36 27.72
CA PHE A 399 -3.51 11.00 28.09
C PHE A 399 -2.75 10.90 29.43
N GLY A 400 -2.45 12.04 30.09
CA GLY A 400 -1.58 12.10 31.27
C GLY A 400 -0.14 11.64 30.99
N SER A 401 0.25 11.49 29.71
CA SER A 401 1.54 10.95 29.29
C SER A 401 1.81 11.28 27.81
N LYS A 402 3.05 11.07 27.36
CA LYS A 402 3.45 11.18 25.95
C LYS A 402 4.16 9.90 25.52
N CYS A 403 4.03 9.56 24.24
CA CYS A 403 4.79 8.48 23.61
C CYS A 403 5.58 9.04 22.43
N GLN A 404 6.89 9.11 22.59
CA GLN A 404 7.84 9.55 21.59
C GLN A 404 8.77 8.36 21.26
N PRO A 405 8.52 7.62 20.17
CA PRO A 405 9.36 6.49 19.78
C PRO A 405 10.80 6.94 19.52
N SER A 406 11.79 6.16 19.96
CA SER A 406 13.20 6.55 19.81
C SER A 406 13.66 6.50 18.35
N GLU A 407 14.77 7.19 18.06
CA GLU A 407 15.42 7.06 16.75
C GLU A 407 15.86 5.62 16.47
N LYS A 408 16.21 4.83 17.51
CA LYS A 408 16.55 3.41 17.37
C LYS A 408 15.34 2.61 16.89
N PHE A 409 14.16 2.85 17.48
CA PHE A 409 12.91 2.21 17.05
C PHE A 409 12.53 2.61 15.63
N ILE A 410 12.51 3.92 15.32
CA ILE A 410 12.19 4.42 13.97
C ILE A 410 13.17 3.87 12.91
N ASN A 411 14.46 3.80 13.21
CA ASN A 411 15.46 3.18 12.33
C ASN A 411 15.30 1.65 12.20
N GLY A 412 14.69 0.98 13.18
CA GLY A 412 14.24 -0.41 13.07
C GLY A 412 13.05 -0.56 12.13
N VAL A 413 12.01 0.27 12.29
CA VAL A 413 10.80 0.24 11.44
C VAL A 413 11.11 0.61 9.98
N LEU A 414 12.10 1.48 9.76
CA LEU A 414 12.65 1.77 8.42
C LEU A 414 13.40 0.60 7.76
N LYS A 415 13.60 -0.52 8.48
CA LYS A 415 14.33 -1.73 8.04
C LYS A 415 13.52 -3.02 8.12
N CYS A 416 12.30 -3.03 8.70
CA CYS A 416 11.47 -4.24 8.85
C CYS A 416 10.60 -4.58 7.61
N GLY A 417 11.10 -4.30 6.39
CA GLY A 417 10.42 -4.62 5.13
C GLY A 417 9.27 -3.69 4.72
N VAL A 418 8.66 -2.93 5.64
CA VAL A 418 7.53 -2.03 5.35
C VAL A 418 7.83 -1.05 4.20
N VAL A 419 9.02 -0.44 4.19
CA VAL A 419 9.42 0.52 3.15
C VAL A 419 9.56 -0.19 1.79
N GLU A 420 10.10 -1.41 1.79
CA GLU A 420 10.33 -2.24 0.61
C GLU A 420 8.99 -2.72 0.02
N SER A 421 8.05 -3.18 0.84
CA SER A 421 6.69 -3.59 0.43
C SER A 421 5.89 -2.41 -0.12
N VAL A 422 5.93 -1.23 0.51
CA VAL A 422 5.34 0.01 -0.03
C VAL A 422 5.95 0.38 -1.40
N MET A 423 7.27 0.19 -1.57
CA MET A 423 7.94 0.41 -2.85
C MET A 423 7.57 -0.65 -3.92
N ALA A 424 7.38 -1.91 -3.53
CA ALA A 424 6.91 -2.98 -4.42
C ALA A 424 5.49 -2.71 -4.90
N TRP A 425 4.57 -2.41 -3.97
CA TRP A 425 3.20 -1.96 -4.27
C TRP A 425 3.18 -0.73 -5.19
N ALA A 426 4.04 0.26 -4.95
CA ALA A 426 4.09 1.46 -5.77
C ALA A 426 4.55 1.17 -7.22
N ARG A 427 5.54 0.29 -7.40
CA ARG A 427 5.99 -0.19 -8.72
C ARG A 427 4.89 -0.99 -9.42
N PHE A 428 4.26 -1.94 -8.74
CA PHE A 428 3.15 -2.74 -9.27
C PHE A 428 1.98 -1.86 -9.72
N LYS A 429 1.60 -0.86 -8.90
CA LYS A 429 0.55 0.11 -9.22
C LYS A 429 0.91 1.03 -10.38
N ALA A 430 2.18 1.44 -10.51
CA ALA A 430 2.68 2.17 -11.66
C ALA A 430 2.60 1.32 -12.94
N GLN A 431 3.14 0.10 -12.93
CA GLN A 431 3.09 -0.82 -14.06
C GLN A 431 1.64 -1.17 -14.44
N ASN A 432 0.74 -1.34 -13.46
CA ASN A 432 -0.68 -1.52 -13.71
C ASN A 432 -1.29 -0.32 -14.47
N GLN A 433 -0.98 0.92 -14.07
CA GLN A 433 -1.46 2.13 -14.78
C GLN A 433 -0.89 2.27 -16.20
N LEU A 434 0.40 1.97 -16.41
CA LEU A 434 0.97 1.90 -17.76
C LEU A 434 0.27 0.81 -18.58
N SER A 435 0.03 -0.36 -17.97
CA SER A 435 -0.59 -1.50 -18.64
C SER A 435 -2.07 -1.29 -18.99
N SER A 436 -2.82 -0.47 -18.24
CA SER A 436 -4.24 -0.20 -18.53
C SER A 436 -4.44 1.01 -19.44
N LYS A 437 -3.52 1.97 -19.45
CA LYS A 437 -3.62 3.19 -20.28
C LYS A 437 -2.88 3.11 -21.62
N LEU A 438 -1.73 2.43 -21.67
CA LEU A 438 -0.82 2.47 -22.82
C LEU A 438 -0.73 1.16 -23.60
N THR A 439 -1.07 0.01 -23.01
CA THR A 439 -1.05 -1.28 -23.72
C THR A 439 -1.94 -1.24 -24.95
N ALA A 440 -1.35 -1.48 -26.12
CA ALA A 440 -2.08 -1.63 -27.36
C ALA A 440 -2.28 -3.12 -27.66
N LYS A 441 -3.54 -3.58 -27.64
CA LYS A 441 -3.88 -4.89 -28.23
C LYS A 441 -3.70 -4.82 -29.74
N LYS A 442 -3.28 -5.93 -30.35
CA LYS A 442 -3.19 -6.06 -31.81
C LYS A 442 -4.56 -5.78 -32.45
N ALA A 443 -4.61 -4.84 -33.39
CA ALA A 443 -5.82 -4.43 -34.09
C ALA A 443 -5.49 -4.13 -35.56
N ASN A 444 -6.38 -4.50 -36.48
CA ASN A 444 -6.11 -4.40 -37.93
C ASN A 444 -6.06 -2.95 -38.44
N LYS A 445 -6.73 -2.01 -37.77
CA LYS A 445 -6.72 -0.58 -38.14
C LYS A 445 -6.66 0.30 -36.89
N LEU A 446 -5.86 1.36 -36.95
CA LEU A 446 -5.78 2.38 -35.91
C LEU A 446 -6.60 3.62 -36.29
N LYS A 447 -7.06 4.37 -35.29
CA LYS A 447 -7.76 5.66 -35.45
C LYS A 447 -7.14 6.68 -34.49
N GLY A 448 -7.15 7.96 -34.86
CA GLY A 448 -6.70 9.05 -33.98
C GLY A 448 -5.19 9.16 -33.78
N ILE A 449 -4.37 8.64 -34.70
CA ILE A 449 -2.91 8.88 -34.75
C ILE A 449 -2.61 9.72 -35.99
N PRO A 450 -2.42 11.05 -35.87
CA PRO A 450 -2.10 11.91 -37.00
C PRO A 450 -0.77 11.53 -37.65
N LYS A 451 -0.66 11.75 -38.96
CA LYS A 451 0.55 11.53 -39.80
C LYS A 451 1.06 10.08 -39.93
N LEU A 452 0.41 9.08 -39.35
CA LEU A 452 0.70 7.66 -39.60
C LEU A 452 0.27 7.28 -41.03
N GLU A 453 1.22 6.84 -41.85
CA GLU A 453 0.93 6.00 -43.03
C GLU A 453 1.01 4.55 -42.56
N ASP A 454 -0.13 3.89 -42.37
CA ASP A 454 -0.18 2.53 -41.82
C ASP A 454 -0.08 1.51 -42.96
N ALA A 455 0.73 0.47 -42.81
CA ALA A 455 0.86 -0.58 -43.84
C ALA A 455 -0.45 -1.39 -43.95
N ASN A 456 -0.82 -1.84 -45.16
CA ASN A 456 -2.12 -2.50 -45.36
C ASN A 456 -2.25 -3.81 -44.55
N ASP A 457 -1.14 -4.52 -44.30
CA ASP A 457 -1.11 -5.73 -43.45
C ASP A 457 -0.75 -5.47 -41.96
N ALA A 458 -0.61 -4.21 -41.55
CA ALA A 458 -0.28 -3.87 -40.16
C ALA A 458 -1.40 -4.34 -39.21
N GLY A 459 -1.05 -5.22 -38.28
CA GLY A 459 -2.02 -5.86 -37.37
C GLY A 459 -2.78 -7.07 -37.93
N THR A 460 -2.61 -7.49 -39.19
CA THR A 460 -3.25 -8.69 -39.76
C THR A 460 -2.50 -9.99 -39.38
N LYS A 461 -2.81 -11.12 -40.06
CA LYS A 461 -1.99 -12.34 -40.00
C LYS A 461 -0.57 -12.14 -40.54
N ASN A 462 -0.37 -11.20 -41.47
CA ASN A 462 0.90 -10.97 -42.15
C ASN A 462 1.84 -10.00 -41.40
N SER A 463 1.45 -9.48 -40.22
CA SER A 463 2.21 -8.47 -39.47
C SER A 463 3.69 -8.77 -39.25
N ALA A 464 4.09 -10.04 -39.18
CA ALA A 464 5.48 -10.44 -39.04
C ALA A 464 6.37 -10.02 -40.23
N MET A 465 5.78 -9.81 -41.42
CA MET A 465 6.46 -9.28 -42.60
C MET A 465 6.47 -7.74 -42.63
N CYS A 466 5.60 -7.09 -41.86
CA CYS A 466 5.44 -5.64 -41.86
C CYS A 466 6.55 -4.94 -41.05
N THR A 467 7.12 -3.89 -41.65
CA THR A 467 8.15 -3.02 -41.05
C THR A 467 7.60 -1.60 -40.86
N LEU A 468 7.70 -1.06 -39.64
CA LEU A 468 7.40 0.34 -39.37
C LEU A 468 8.66 1.18 -39.55
N ILE A 469 8.63 2.17 -40.42
CA ILE A 469 9.71 3.16 -40.58
C ILE A 469 9.42 4.36 -39.67
N LEU A 470 10.28 4.60 -38.67
CA LEU A 470 10.27 5.84 -37.89
C LEU A 470 11.22 6.84 -38.53
N THR A 471 10.69 8.01 -38.87
CA THR A 471 11.41 9.04 -39.64
C THR A 471 11.69 10.28 -38.80
N GLU A 472 12.81 10.95 -39.05
CA GLU A 472 13.13 12.24 -38.43
C GLU A 472 12.32 13.38 -39.07
N GLY A 473 11.20 13.74 -38.43
CA GLY A 473 10.31 14.78 -38.90
C GLY A 473 9.59 14.47 -40.23
N ASP A 474 8.85 15.47 -40.72
CA ASP A 474 8.06 15.34 -41.95
C ASP A 474 8.91 15.29 -43.23
N SER A 475 10.12 15.87 -43.19
CA SER A 475 11.08 15.86 -44.30
C SER A 475 11.53 14.42 -44.63
N ALA A 476 11.99 13.67 -43.63
CA ALA A 476 12.36 12.27 -43.80
C ALA A 476 11.14 11.37 -44.12
N LYS A 477 9.95 11.66 -43.56
CA LYS A 477 8.70 11.01 -43.99
C LYS A 477 8.45 11.16 -45.48
N THR A 478 8.63 12.36 -46.04
CA THR A 478 8.36 12.62 -47.46
C THR A 478 9.28 11.79 -48.37
N LEU A 479 10.52 11.55 -47.94
CA LEU A 479 11.44 10.62 -48.62
C LEU A 479 10.96 9.17 -48.50
N ALA A 480 10.62 8.71 -47.30
CA ALA A 480 10.15 7.34 -47.05
C ALA A 480 8.86 7.02 -47.82
N VAL A 481 7.88 7.93 -47.84
CA VAL A 481 6.62 7.79 -48.58
C VAL A 481 6.84 7.78 -50.10
N SER A 482 7.86 8.48 -50.60
CA SER A 482 8.30 8.37 -52.00
C SER A 482 8.85 6.96 -52.30
N GLY A 483 9.59 6.38 -51.35
CA GLY A 483 10.12 5.00 -51.40
C GLY A 483 9.07 3.89 -51.32
N LEU A 484 7.96 4.10 -50.58
CA LEU A 484 6.80 3.19 -50.58
C LEU A 484 6.20 2.96 -51.97
N GLY A 485 6.41 3.89 -52.90
CA GLY A 485 6.04 3.73 -54.31
C GLY A 485 6.85 2.68 -55.09
N VAL A 486 7.87 2.08 -54.47
CA VAL A 486 8.69 0.98 -55.03
C VAL A 486 8.47 -0.30 -54.23
N VAL A 487 8.59 -0.26 -52.90
CA VAL A 487 8.53 -1.46 -52.04
C VAL A 487 7.10 -1.88 -51.65
N GLY A 488 6.09 -1.13 -52.10
CA GLY A 488 4.69 -1.38 -51.79
C GLY A 488 4.25 -0.83 -50.43
N ARG A 489 2.93 -0.66 -50.27
CA ARG A 489 2.30 -0.20 -49.02
C ARG A 489 1.82 -1.35 -48.12
N ASP A 490 1.92 -2.59 -48.56
CA ASP A 490 1.37 -3.72 -47.81
C ASP A 490 2.22 -4.06 -46.58
N HIS A 491 3.55 -4.01 -46.73
CA HIS A 491 4.51 -4.43 -45.69
C HIS A 491 5.35 -3.28 -45.12
N TYR A 492 5.11 -2.03 -45.51
CA TYR A 492 5.87 -0.87 -45.02
C TYR A 492 4.93 0.28 -44.62
N GLY A 493 5.04 0.70 -43.35
CA GLY A 493 4.35 1.87 -42.80
C GLY A 493 5.34 2.96 -42.39
N VAL A 494 4.91 4.20 -42.26
CA VAL A 494 5.77 5.35 -41.94
C VAL A 494 5.13 6.24 -40.87
N PHE A 495 5.91 6.61 -39.85
CA PHE A 495 5.49 7.57 -38.83
C PHE A 495 6.61 8.59 -38.53
N PRO A 496 6.35 9.91 -38.59
CA PRO A 496 7.35 10.95 -38.35
C PRO A 496 7.45 11.30 -36.87
N LEU A 497 8.66 11.24 -36.32
CA LEU A 497 8.96 11.71 -34.98
C LEU A 497 8.98 13.24 -34.94
N ARG A 498 8.31 13.84 -33.95
CA ARG A 498 8.25 15.30 -33.75
C ARG A 498 9.54 15.96 -33.24
N GLY A 499 10.62 15.19 -33.09
CA GLY A 499 11.90 15.64 -32.56
C GLY A 499 12.55 14.57 -31.66
N LYS A 500 13.49 14.98 -30.81
CA LYS A 500 14.21 14.08 -29.88
C LYS A 500 13.26 13.40 -28.91
N LEU A 501 13.28 12.07 -28.91
CA LEU A 501 12.42 11.24 -28.05
C LEU A 501 12.77 11.42 -26.55
N LEU A 502 11.76 11.31 -25.69
CA LEU A 502 11.94 11.36 -24.24
C LEU A 502 12.77 10.15 -23.75
N ASN A 503 13.88 10.40 -23.05
CA ASN A 503 14.65 9.35 -22.37
C ASN A 503 13.85 8.75 -21.20
N VAL A 504 13.09 7.70 -21.50
CA VAL A 504 12.18 7.02 -20.55
C VAL A 504 12.85 6.48 -19.30
N ARG A 505 14.12 6.06 -19.39
CA ARG A 505 14.90 5.53 -18.25
C ARG A 505 15.10 6.56 -17.14
N GLU A 506 14.94 7.84 -17.49
CA GLU A 506 15.25 9.00 -16.65
C GLU A 506 14.06 9.97 -16.55
N ALA A 507 12.88 9.53 -16.99
CA ALA A 507 11.60 10.24 -16.94
C ALA A 507 10.71 9.73 -15.80
N SER A 508 9.88 10.61 -15.24
CA SER A 508 8.86 10.19 -14.28
C SER A 508 7.72 9.41 -14.95
N HIS A 509 7.05 8.55 -14.18
CA HIS A 509 5.84 7.82 -14.58
C HIS A 509 4.75 8.75 -15.17
N LYS A 510 4.63 9.97 -14.63
CA LYS A 510 3.74 11.01 -15.17
C LYS A 510 4.16 11.45 -16.58
N GLN A 511 5.43 11.79 -16.78
CA GLN A 511 5.95 12.22 -18.08
C GLN A 511 5.84 11.14 -19.15
N ILE A 512 6.02 9.86 -18.80
CA ILE A 512 5.83 8.74 -19.73
C ILE A 512 4.35 8.65 -20.16
N LEU A 513 3.41 8.68 -19.21
CA LEU A 513 1.97 8.63 -19.50
C LEU A 513 1.47 9.81 -20.35
N GLU A 514 2.03 11.00 -20.14
CA GLU A 514 1.60 12.24 -20.83
C GLU A 514 2.30 12.43 -22.20
N ASN A 515 3.37 11.69 -22.49
CA ASN A 515 4.08 11.80 -23.76
C ASN A 515 3.31 11.16 -24.92
N GLN A 516 2.64 11.99 -25.73
CA GLN A 516 1.89 11.52 -26.90
C GLN A 516 2.73 10.72 -27.89
N GLU A 517 4.02 11.02 -28.04
CA GLU A 517 4.88 10.38 -29.05
C GLU A 517 5.16 8.92 -28.72
N ILE A 518 5.56 8.64 -27.47
CA ILE A 518 5.68 7.28 -26.91
C ILE A 518 4.34 6.56 -27.01
N ASN A 519 3.24 7.24 -26.66
CA ASN A 519 1.90 6.67 -26.72
C ASN A 519 1.46 6.33 -28.16
N HIS A 520 1.95 7.05 -29.17
CA HIS A 520 1.75 6.70 -30.58
C HIS A 520 2.60 5.50 -30.99
N ILE A 521 3.91 5.51 -30.74
CA ILE A 521 4.83 4.41 -31.08
C ILE A 521 4.33 3.06 -30.51
N ILE A 522 3.91 3.05 -29.24
CA ILE A 522 3.37 1.87 -28.57
C ILE A 522 2.08 1.37 -29.25
N LYS A 523 1.18 2.28 -29.65
CA LYS A 523 -0.06 1.95 -30.37
C LYS A 523 0.18 1.46 -31.79
N ILE A 524 1.11 2.08 -32.52
CA ILE A 524 1.43 1.71 -33.91
C ILE A 524 2.02 0.30 -33.94
N LEU A 525 2.93 -0.02 -33.01
CA LEU A 525 3.59 -1.33 -32.92
C LEU A 525 2.76 -2.41 -32.23
N GLY A 526 1.81 -2.07 -31.35
CA GLY A 526 1.06 -3.06 -30.55
C GLY A 526 1.81 -3.54 -29.30
N LEU A 527 2.62 -2.66 -28.71
CA LEU A 527 3.48 -2.95 -27.55
C LEU A 527 2.68 -2.97 -26.23
N GLN A 528 3.14 -3.78 -25.27
CA GLN A 528 2.37 -4.11 -24.07
C GLN A 528 3.26 -4.14 -22.80
N TYR A 529 3.00 -3.28 -21.82
CA TYR A 529 3.84 -3.07 -20.61
C TYR A 529 3.94 -4.24 -19.62
N LYS A 530 3.28 -5.37 -19.91
CA LYS A 530 3.35 -6.62 -19.13
C LYS A 530 3.81 -7.82 -19.96
N LYS A 531 3.93 -7.69 -21.28
CA LYS A 531 4.39 -8.78 -22.13
C LYS A 531 5.92 -8.76 -22.24
N LYS A 532 6.55 -9.89 -21.92
CA LYS A 532 7.91 -10.19 -22.35
C LYS A 532 7.89 -10.60 -23.82
N TYR A 533 8.87 -10.14 -24.59
CA TYR A 533 9.06 -10.52 -25.99
C TYR A 533 10.41 -11.21 -26.09
N GLU A 534 10.43 -12.52 -25.89
CA GLU A 534 11.66 -13.32 -25.76
C GLU A 534 11.80 -14.31 -26.94
N THR A 535 10.72 -14.53 -27.71
CA THR A 535 10.67 -15.45 -28.84
C THR A 535 10.13 -14.80 -30.13
N VAL A 536 10.34 -15.45 -31.28
CA VAL A 536 9.72 -15.04 -32.55
C VAL A 536 8.18 -15.17 -32.51
N GLU A 537 7.64 -16.11 -31.72
CA GLU A 537 6.21 -16.25 -31.49
C GLU A 537 5.63 -15.00 -30.81
N ASP A 538 6.38 -14.38 -29.90
CA ASP A 538 5.93 -13.17 -29.21
C ASP A 538 5.70 -11.98 -30.14
N LEU A 539 6.52 -11.87 -31.19
CA LEU A 539 6.42 -10.82 -32.21
C LEU A 539 5.10 -10.91 -32.99
N LYS A 540 4.46 -12.08 -33.09
CA LYS A 540 3.14 -12.20 -33.77
C LYS A 540 2.04 -11.38 -33.09
N SER A 541 2.19 -11.05 -31.81
CA SER A 541 1.27 -10.17 -31.06
C SER A 541 1.46 -8.67 -31.33
N LEU A 542 2.50 -8.29 -32.07
CA LEU A 542 2.71 -6.92 -32.58
C LEU A 542 1.93 -6.71 -33.88
N ARG A 543 1.77 -5.43 -34.27
CA ARG A 543 1.23 -5.01 -35.58
C ARG A 543 2.28 -5.00 -36.68
N TYR A 544 3.55 -4.87 -36.30
CA TYR A 544 4.72 -4.87 -37.17
C TYR A 544 5.76 -5.82 -36.57
N GLY A 545 6.32 -6.71 -37.39
CA GLY A 545 7.38 -7.63 -37.01
C GLY A 545 8.76 -6.97 -36.91
N LYS A 546 8.89 -5.73 -37.40
CA LYS A 546 10.12 -4.94 -37.39
C LYS A 546 9.89 -3.45 -37.19
N LEU A 547 10.91 -2.79 -36.65
CA LEU A 547 11.07 -1.35 -36.55
C LEU A 547 12.33 -0.93 -37.33
N MET A 548 12.15 -0.11 -38.36
CA MET A 548 13.23 0.50 -39.12
C MET A 548 13.40 1.96 -38.69
N ILE A 549 14.61 2.36 -38.31
CA ILE A 549 14.95 3.74 -37.94
C ILE A 549 15.52 4.46 -39.16
N MET A 550 15.00 5.64 -39.48
CA MET A 550 15.38 6.44 -40.65
C MET A 550 15.55 7.92 -40.26
N THR A 551 16.70 8.23 -39.68
CA THR A 551 17.11 9.59 -39.31
C THR A 551 17.98 10.23 -40.38
N ASP A 552 18.20 11.53 -40.28
CA ASP A 552 19.29 12.15 -41.01
C ASP A 552 20.62 11.53 -40.57
N GLN A 553 21.59 11.45 -41.48
CA GLN A 553 22.90 10.82 -41.24
C GLN A 553 23.90 11.85 -40.69
N ASP A 554 23.47 12.51 -39.61
CA ASP A 554 24.26 13.44 -38.79
C ASP A 554 24.24 13.01 -37.31
N GLN A 555 24.95 13.77 -36.47
CA GLN A 555 25.06 13.47 -35.04
C GLN A 555 23.73 13.55 -34.26
N ASP A 556 22.82 14.46 -34.59
CA ASP A 556 21.54 14.57 -33.86
C ASP A 556 20.58 13.44 -34.27
N GLY A 557 20.65 12.99 -35.52
CA GLY A 557 20.05 11.74 -35.99
C GLY A 557 20.58 10.53 -35.22
N SER A 558 21.91 10.38 -35.09
CA SER A 558 22.54 9.33 -34.25
C SER A 558 21.98 9.29 -32.82
N HIS A 559 21.74 10.46 -32.21
CA HIS A 559 21.12 10.54 -30.88
C HIS A 559 19.66 10.07 -30.86
N ILE A 560 18.88 10.36 -31.91
CA ILE A 560 17.51 9.84 -32.05
C ILE A 560 17.49 8.32 -32.20
N LYS A 561 18.40 7.74 -33.01
CA LYS A 561 18.60 6.27 -33.09
C LYS A 561 18.82 5.68 -31.68
N GLY A 562 19.77 6.26 -30.94
CA GLY A 562 20.11 5.81 -29.59
C GLY A 562 18.97 5.96 -28.57
N LEU A 563 18.20 7.04 -28.63
CA LEU A 563 17.03 7.24 -27.76
C LEU A 563 15.92 6.21 -28.02
N LEU A 564 15.68 5.82 -29.29
CA LEU A 564 14.75 4.76 -29.66
C LEU A 564 15.21 3.38 -29.15
N ILE A 565 16.49 3.06 -29.35
CA ILE A 565 17.11 1.82 -28.85
C ILE A 565 17.00 1.76 -27.32
N ASN A 566 17.31 2.85 -26.62
CA ASN A 566 17.15 2.97 -25.17
C ASN A 566 15.68 2.86 -24.71
N PHE A 567 14.73 3.40 -25.47
CA PHE A 567 13.30 3.28 -25.19
C PHE A 567 12.82 1.82 -25.26
N LEU A 568 13.23 1.07 -26.28
CA LEU A 568 12.92 -0.35 -26.37
C LEU A 568 13.67 -1.16 -25.31
N HIS A 569 14.97 -0.90 -25.11
CA HIS A 569 15.77 -1.58 -24.10
C HIS A 569 15.20 -1.42 -22.68
N HIS A 570 14.73 -0.23 -22.31
CA HIS A 570 14.23 0.01 -20.95
C HIS A 570 12.91 -0.72 -20.66
N ASN A 571 12.03 -0.86 -21.65
CA ASN A 571 10.67 -1.37 -21.45
C ASN A 571 10.49 -2.84 -21.90
N TRP A 572 11.20 -3.26 -22.95
CA TRP A 572 11.11 -4.58 -23.58
C TRP A 572 12.50 -5.06 -24.07
N PRO A 573 13.46 -5.30 -23.15
CA PRO A 573 14.85 -5.65 -23.50
C PRO A 573 14.97 -6.85 -24.45
N GLY A 574 14.07 -7.83 -24.35
CA GLY A 574 14.05 -8.99 -25.26
C GLY A 574 13.85 -8.66 -26.74
N LEU A 575 13.22 -7.52 -27.09
CA LEU A 575 13.10 -7.08 -28.49
C LEU A 575 14.45 -6.78 -29.13
N LEU A 576 15.45 -6.34 -28.36
CA LEU A 576 16.79 -6.07 -28.90
C LEU A 576 17.54 -7.37 -29.24
N ARG A 577 17.18 -8.47 -28.56
CA ARG A 577 17.74 -9.83 -28.75
C ARG A 577 17.13 -10.57 -29.93
N LEU A 578 16.07 -10.01 -30.52
CA LEU A 578 15.39 -10.50 -31.72
C LEU A 578 15.77 -9.61 -32.91
N PRO A 579 15.65 -10.08 -34.17
CA PRO A 579 15.94 -9.28 -35.37
C PRO A 579 14.81 -8.26 -35.67
N PHE A 580 14.45 -7.47 -34.66
CA PHE A 580 13.34 -6.52 -34.66
C PHE A 580 13.77 -5.11 -35.10
N ILE A 581 14.98 -4.66 -34.74
CA ILE A 581 15.45 -3.31 -35.05
C ILE A 581 16.35 -3.34 -36.31
N GLU A 582 15.96 -2.57 -37.31
CA GLU A 582 16.72 -2.27 -38.52
C GLU A 582 16.95 -0.75 -38.65
N GLU A 583 17.87 -0.35 -39.50
CA GLU A 583 18.16 1.05 -39.83
C GLU A 583 18.17 1.24 -41.35
N PHE A 584 17.75 2.41 -41.81
CA PHE A 584 17.90 2.87 -43.19
C PHE A 584 18.98 3.97 -43.27
N ILE A 585 20.16 3.61 -43.81
CA ILE A 585 21.25 4.56 -44.09
C ILE A 585 21.17 5.10 -45.52
N THR A 586 21.64 6.32 -45.73
CA THR A 586 21.74 6.96 -47.06
C THR A 586 23.15 7.49 -47.32
N PRO A 587 23.57 7.65 -48.59
CA PRO A 587 24.82 8.35 -48.92
C PRO A 587 24.80 9.78 -48.35
N ILE A 588 25.93 10.21 -47.79
CA ILE A 588 26.16 11.59 -47.33
C ILE A 588 27.00 12.40 -48.32
N VAL A 589 27.78 11.72 -49.16
CA VAL A 589 28.46 12.32 -50.32
C VAL A 589 28.23 11.46 -51.56
N LYS A 590 27.93 12.09 -52.69
CA LYS A 590 28.07 11.47 -54.02
C LYS A 590 29.07 12.21 -54.87
N ALA A 591 29.90 11.48 -55.61
CA ALA A 591 30.83 12.01 -56.60
C ALA A 591 30.43 11.50 -58.00
N THR A 592 30.08 12.41 -58.90
CA THR A 592 29.57 12.06 -60.25
C THR A 592 30.49 12.57 -61.35
N LYS A 593 30.83 11.70 -62.32
CA LYS A 593 31.65 12.03 -63.49
C LYS A 593 31.14 11.30 -64.73
N GLY A 594 30.42 12.01 -65.60
CA GLY A 594 29.81 11.42 -66.80
C GLY A 594 28.75 10.37 -66.42
N LYS A 595 29.07 9.08 -66.63
CA LYS A 595 28.23 7.94 -66.23
C LYS A 595 28.69 7.26 -64.91
N GLU A 596 29.84 7.64 -64.36
CA GLU A 596 30.32 7.11 -63.08
C GLU A 596 29.66 7.89 -61.93
N GLU A 597 29.01 7.19 -61.00
CA GLU A 597 28.40 7.78 -59.80
C GLU A 597 28.83 6.96 -58.56
N LEU A 598 29.68 7.55 -57.73
CA LEU A 598 30.21 6.94 -56.52
C LEU A 598 29.47 7.50 -55.31
N SER A 599 28.89 6.62 -54.48
CA SER A 599 28.16 6.98 -53.27
C SER A 599 28.93 6.57 -52.02
N PHE A 600 29.14 7.51 -51.11
CA PHE A 600 29.89 7.35 -49.86
C PHE A 600 28.97 7.54 -48.66
N PHE A 601 29.13 6.66 -47.66
CA PHE A 601 28.28 6.57 -46.48
C PHE A 601 29.01 7.01 -45.19
N SER A 602 30.32 7.31 -45.27
CA SER A 602 31.05 8.04 -44.23
C SER A 602 31.93 9.13 -44.84
N ILE A 603 32.20 10.21 -44.08
CA ILE A 603 33.14 11.25 -44.51
C ILE A 603 34.59 10.72 -44.58
N PRO A 604 35.06 9.86 -43.64
CA PRO A 604 36.34 9.17 -43.81
C PRO A 604 36.45 8.36 -45.10
N GLU A 605 35.42 7.61 -45.51
CA GLU A 605 35.40 6.84 -46.77
C GLU A 605 35.58 7.75 -48.00
N PHE A 606 34.94 8.93 -47.99
CA PHE A 606 35.08 9.92 -49.05
C PHE A 606 36.46 10.60 -49.07
N GLU A 607 36.98 11.03 -47.92
CA GLU A 607 38.31 11.66 -47.83
C GLU A 607 39.45 10.67 -48.09
N GLU A 608 39.27 9.38 -47.77
CA GLU A 608 40.19 8.30 -48.13
C GLU A 608 40.20 8.05 -49.65
N TRP A 609 39.04 7.96 -50.30
CA TRP A 609 38.95 7.90 -51.76
C TRP A 609 39.62 9.10 -52.42
N LYS A 610 39.35 10.31 -51.93
CA LYS A 610 39.88 11.58 -52.44
C LYS A 610 41.41 11.68 -52.32
N LYS A 611 42.00 11.12 -51.25
CA LYS A 611 43.47 11.02 -51.08
C LYS A 611 44.13 10.08 -52.10
N HIS A 612 43.45 9.01 -52.51
CA HIS A 612 43.97 7.97 -53.40
C HIS A 612 43.50 8.09 -54.86
N LYS A 613 42.93 9.25 -55.25
CA LYS A 613 42.34 9.47 -56.58
C LYS A 613 42.83 10.80 -57.16
N ASP A 614 43.93 10.76 -57.91
CA ASP A 614 44.64 11.95 -58.44
C ASP A 614 43.71 12.95 -59.17
N ASN A 615 42.68 12.44 -59.85
CA ASN A 615 41.73 13.25 -60.61
C ASN A 615 40.40 13.53 -59.90
N TRP A 616 40.31 13.43 -58.57
CA TRP A 616 39.09 13.70 -57.79
C TRP A 616 38.43 15.05 -58.11
N ASN A 617 39.23 16.08 -58.40
CA ASN A 617 38.78 17.42 -58.83
C ASN A 617 37.85 17.40 -60.07
N SER A 618 37.90 16.35 -60.88
CA SER A 618 37.06 16.18 -62.08
C SER A 618 35.70 15.53 -61.83
N TYR A 619 35.37 15.22 -60.57
CA TYR A 619 34.05 14.73 -60.16
C TYR A 619 33.21 15.86 -59.56
N LYS A 620 31.93 15.93 -59.95
CA LYS A 620 30.95 16.81 -59.30
C LYS A 620 30.59 16.22 -57.94
N ILE A 621 31.02 16.85 -56.85
CA ILE A 621 30.74 16.41 -55.48
C ILE A 621 29.42 17.03 -54.99
N LYS A 622 28.46 16.18 -54.59
CA LYS A 622 27.20 16.58 -53.93
C LYS A 622 27.22 16.07 -52.48
N TYR A 623 27.15 17.01 -51.54
CA TYR A 623 26.96 16.73 -50.11
C TYR A 623 25.48 16.76 -49.76
N TYR A 624 25.02 15.78 -48.99
CA TYR A 624 23.62 15.67 -48.53
C TYR A 624 23.56 16.13 -47.08
N LYS A 625 22.81 17.20 -46.82
CA LYS A 625 22.71 17.83 -45.48
C LYS A 625 21.61 17.21 -44.60
N GLY A 626 20.95 16.16 -45.07
CA GLY A 626 19.76 15.57 -44.47
C GLY A 626 18.88 14.87 -45.52
N LEU A 627 17.99 13.98 -45.09
CA LEU A 627 17.15 13.15 -45.97
C LEU A 627 16.25 14.01 -46.88
N GLY A 628 15.78 15.15 -46.38
CA GLY A 628 15.00 16.13 -47.15
C GLY A 628 15.76 16.79 -48.31
N THR A 629 17.07 16.56 -48.47
CA THR A 629 17.87 17.03 -49.61
C THR A 629 17.99 16.00 -50.75
N SER A 630 17.45 14.78 -50.56
CA SER A 630 17.34 13.77 -51.62
C SER A 630 16.06 13.95 -52.42
N THR A 631 16.16 13.84 -53.75
CA THR A 631 15.02 13.90 -54.66
C THR A 631 14.17 12.63 -54.60
N SER A 632 12.92 12.70 -55.06
CA SER A 632 12.04 11.52 -55.17
C SER A 632 12.54 10.48 -56.19
N LYS A 633 13.55 10.79 -57.03
CA LYS A 633 14.25 9.79 -57.86
C LYS A 633 15.26 9.02 -57.03
N GLU A 634 16.14 9.73 -56.31
CA GLU A 634 17.11 9.14 -55.37
C GLU A 634 16.39 8.31 -54.30
N ALA A 635 15.24 8.76 -53.79
CA ALA A 635 14.40 7.99 -52.87
C ALA A 635 14.01 6.61 -53.42
N LYS A 636 13.60 6.55 -54.69
CA LYS A 636 13.21 5.30 -55.36
C LYS A 636 14.42 4.41 -55.61
N GLU A 637 15.57 4.98 -55.94
CA GLU A 637 16.83 4.24 -56.12
C GLU A 637 17.29 3.58 -54.82
N TYR A 638 17.28 4.32 -53.69
CA TYR A 638 17.65 3.78 -52.38
C TYR A 638 16.68 2.67 -51.91
N PHE A 639 15.39 2.78 -52.23
CA PHE A 639 14.38 1.78 -51.88
C PHE A 639 14.38 0.56 -52.83
N SER A 640 14.80 0.72 -54.09
CA SER A 640 15.11 -0.42 -54.98
C SER A 640 16.30 -1.22 -54.44
N ASP A 641 17.38 -0.54 -54.03
CA ASP A 641 18.52 -1.17 -53.37
C ASP A 641 18.38 -1.18 -51.83
N MET A 642 17.25 -1.71 -51.36
CA MET A 642 17.02 -2.00 -49.94
C MET A 642 18.01 -3.08 -49.39
N GLY A 643 18.90 -3.63 -50.21
CA GLY A 643 19.98 -4.53 -49.82
C GLY A 643 21.28 -3.81 -49.41
N ARG A 644 21.52 -2.60 -49.94
CA ARG A 644 22.62 -1.70 -49.53
C ARG A 644 22.25 -0.79 -48.36
N HIS A 645 21.03 -0.26 -48.37
CA HIS A 645 20.61 0.82 -47.48
C HIS A 645 20.06 0.34 -46.13
N ARG A 646 19.70 -0.95 -46.01
CA ARG A 646 19.23 -1.55 -44.76
C ARG A 646 20.36 -2.19 -43.96
N ILE A 647 20.56 -1.70 -42.73
CA ILE A 647 21.44 -2.30 -41.72
C ILE A 647 20.58 -2.96 -40.64
N LYS A 648 21.03 -4.09 -40.08
CA LYS A 648 20.36 -4.75 -38.95
C LYS A 648 21.10 -4.51 -37.64
N PHE A 649 20.37 -4.26 -36.54
CA PHE A 649 20.98 -4.38 -35.23
C PHE A 649 21.05 -5.86 -34.81
N LYS A 650 22.17 -6.24 -34.19
CA LYS A 650 22.42 -7.56 -33.62
C LYS A 650 22.79 -7.40 -32.15
N TYR A 651 22.08 -8.10 -31.28
CA TYR A 651 22.54 -8.35 -29.91
C TYR A 651 23.54 -9.50 -29.93
N GLU A 652 24.66 -9.36 -29.23
CA GLU A 652 25.65 -10.44 -29.07
C GLU A 652 25.78 -10.88 -27.62
N ASN A 653 25.90 -9.95 -26.68
CA ASN A 653 26.16 -10.27 -25.28
C ASN A 653 25.82 -9.08 -24.34
N GLN A 654 26.02 -9.26 -23.04
CA GLN A 654 25.64 -8.28 -22.01
C GLN A 654 26.37 -6.93 -22.11
N ALA A 655 27.47 -6.81 -22.87
CA ALA A 655 28.10 -5.53 -23.16
C ALA A 655 27.18 -4.58 -23.96
N ASP A 656 26.23 -5.11 -24.75
CA ASP A 656 25.22 -4.32 -25.44
C ASP A 656 24.26 -3.65 -24.42
N ASP A 657 23.74 -4.43 -23.47
CA ASP A 657 22.90 -3.93 -22.37
C ASP A 657 23.67 -2.86 -21.55
N GLN A 658 24.93 -3.13 -21.22
CA GLN A 658 25.79 -2.21 -20.46
C GLN A 658 26.09 -0.91 -21.22
N SER A 659 26.43 -0.98 -22.51
CA SER A 659 26.73 0.18 -23.36
C SER A 659 25.53 1.13 -23.47
N ILE A 660 24.32 0.58 -23.63
CA ILE A 660 23.09 1.40 -23.66
C ILE A 660 22.80 2.01 -22.27
N ILE A 661 23.05 1.30 -21.18
CA ILE A 661 22.88 1.83 -19.81
C ILE A 661 23.88 2.96 -19.52
N MET A 662 25.14 2.77 -19.92
CA MET A 662 26.22 3.76 -19.80
C MET A 662 25.88 5.01 -20.61
N ALA A 663 25.44 4.88 -21.86
CA ALA A 663 25.06 6.02 -22.69
C ALA A 663 23.87 6.81 -22.11
N PHE A 664 22.82 6.15 -21.62
CA PHE A 664 21.53 6.80 -21.33
C PHE A 664 21.14 7.00 -19.86
N SER A 665 21.83 6.43 -18.87
CA SER A 665 21.46 6.64 -17.46
C SER A 665 22.16 7.85 -16.80
N LYS A 666 21.42 8.64 -16.01
CA LYS A 666 21.98 9.72 -15.18
C LYS A 666 22.92 9.23 -14.07
N LYS A 667 22.95 7.91 -13.78
CA LYS A 667 23.91 7.33 -12.83
C LYS A 667 25.30 7.13 -13.43
N ALA A 668 25.40 6.96 -14.74
CA ALA A 668 26.65 6.66 -15.46
C ALA A 668 27.42 7.93 -15.92
N VAL A 669 27.36 9.03 -15.16
CA VAL A 669 28.01 10.30 -15.56
C VAL A 669 29.52 10.17 -15.62
N GLU A 670 30.15 9.59 -14.59
CA GLU A 670 31.62 9.44 -14.56
C GLU A 670 32.10 8.43 -15.61
N GLN A 671 31.39 7.30 -15.77
CA GLN A 671 31.63 6.32 -16.83
C GLN A 671 31.57 6.95 -18.23
N ARG A 672 30.62 7.87 -18.48
CA ARG A 672 30.59 8.64 -19.75
C ARG A 672 31.77 9.58 -19.92
N LYS A 673 32.28 10.22 -18.86
CA LYS A 673 33.48 11.07 -18.98
C LYS A 673 34.68 10.23 -19.41
N GLU A 674 34.90 9.11 -18.74
CA GLU A 674 35.98 8.17 -19.06
C GLU A 674 35.88 7.63 -20.50
N TRP A 675 34.69 7.17 -20.89
CA TRP A 675 34.37 6.73 -22.26
C TRP A 675 34.66 7.81 -23.32
N LEU A 676 34.28 9.06 -23.07
CA LEU A 676 34.53 10.17 -23.99
C LEU A 676 36.01 10.54 -24.05
N THR A 677 36.73 10.52 -22.93
CA THR A 677 38.18 10.73 -22.86
C THR A 677 38.93 9.68 -23.68
N GLN A 678 38.68 8.39 -23.42
CA GLN A 678 39.29 7.29 -24.18
C GLN A 678 38.99 7.40 -25.69
N GLY A 679 37.75 7.76 -26.04
CA GLY A 679 37.32 7.99 -27.43
C GLY A 679 37.82 9.28 -28.08
N MET A 680 38.46 10.19 -27.33
CA MET A 680 39.22 11.33 -27.84
C MET A 680 40.71 11.01 -27.95
N GLU A 681 41.27 10.31 -26.96
CA GLU A 681 42.65 9.85 -26.93
C GLU A 681 42.95 8.89 -28.09
N GLU A 682 42.08 7.90 -28.37
CA GLU A 682 42.25 7.03 -29.53
C GLU A 682 42.18 7.81 -30.85
N ARG A 683 41.26 8.78 -30.98
CA ARG A 683 41.19 9.61 -32.19
C ARG A 683 42.44 10.47 -32.39
N LYS A 684 43.02 11.00 -31.31
CA LYS A 684 44.32 11.70 -31.33
C LYS A 684 45.43 10.73 -31.75
N ARG A 685 45.57 9.59 -31.07
CA ARG A 685 46.58 8.56 -31.34
C ARG A 685 46.57 8.09 -32.79
N ARG A 686 45.39 7.80 -33.35
CA ARG A 686 45.23 7.40 -34.75
C ARG A 686 45.70 8.48 -35.72
N ARG A 687 45.36 9.75 -35.45
CA ARG A 687 45.78 10.89 -36.27
C ARG A 687 47.29 11.12 -36.24
N GLU A 688 47.91 10.95 -35.08
CA GLU A 688 49.37 11.02 -34.90
C GLU A 688 50.10 9.87 -35.62
N LEU A 689 49.48 8.69 -35.70
CA LEU A 689 49.97 7.52 -36.44
C LEU A 689 49.57 7.51 -37.94
N GLY A 690 48.89 8.56 -38.44
CA GLY A 690 48.41 8.63 -39.83
C GLY A 690 47.29 7.64 -40.20
N LEU A 691 46.73 6.93 -39.23
CA LEU A 691 45.71 5.89 -39.43
C LEU A 691 44.33 6.51 -39.78
N PRO A 692 43.49 5.83 -40.58
CA PRO A 692 42.13 6.29 -40.87
C PRO A 692 41.27 6.34 -39.60
N GLU A 693 40.37 7.32 -39.53
CA GLU A 693 39.38 7.42 -38.45
C GLU A 693 38.40 6.25 -38.52
N ILE A 694 37.87 5.82 -37.36
CA ILE A 694 36.95 4.68 -37.29
C ILE A 694 35.54 5.15 -37.70
N TYR A 695 34.94 4.46 -38.67
CA TYR A 695 33.55 4.65 -39.10
C TYR A 695 32.77 3.33 -39.06
N LEU A 696 31.45 3.42 -38.85
CA LEU A 696 30.59 2.24 -38.60
C LEU A 696 30.08 1.58 -39.90
N TYR A 697 29.88 2.35 -40.97
CA TYR A 697 29.26 1.90 -42.20
C TYR A 697 30.27 1.85 -43.36
N THR A 698 30.68 0.65 -43.76
CA THR A 698 31.38 0.41 -45.02
C THR A 698 30.37 0.06 -46.13
N LYS A 699 30.82 -0.40 -47.29
CA LYS A 699 29.93 -0.91 -48.37
C LYS A 699 29.40 -2.32 -48.04
N GLU A 700 30.16 -3.05 -47.25
CA GLU A 700 29.99 -4.43 -46.83
C GLU A 700 29.14 -4.57 -45.55
N THR A 701 29.08 -3.53 -44.70
CA THR A 701 28.25 -3.53 -43.47
C THR A 701 26.81 -3.92 -43.78
N LYS A 702 26.34 -5.05 -43.22
CA LYS A 702 24.92 -5.50 -43.24
C LYS A 702 24.28 -5.55 -41.86
N ALA A 703 25.10 -5.58 -40.80
CA ALA A 703 24.66 -5.57 -39.42
C ALA A 703 25.67 -4.84 -38.52
N VAL A 704 25.20 -4.33 -37.39
CA VAL A 704 26.00 -3.66 -36.35
C VAL A 704 25.59 -4.15 -34.96
N THR A 705 26.51 -4.17 -34.00
CA THR A 705 26.18 -4.42 -32.59
C THR A 705 25.70 -3.14 -31.91
N TYR A 706 24.96 -3.24 -30.80
CA TYR A 706 24.58 -2.04 -30.04
C TYR A 706 25.81 -1.40 -29.37
N THR A 707 26.78 -2.22 -28.96
CA THR A 707 28.10 -1.82 -28.46
C THR A 707 28.88 -1.00 -29.51
N ASP A 708 28.93 -1.47 -30.76
CA ASP A 708 29.56 -0.74 -31.88
C ASP A 708 28.85 0.58 -32.16
N PHE A 709 27.52 0.58 -32.24
CA PHE A 709 26.73 1.79 -32.46
C PHE A 709 27.00 2.85 -31.37
N VAL A 710 27.02 2.45 -30.09
CA VAL A 710 27.38 3.37 -29.00
C VAL A 710 28.82 3.88 -29.17
N ASN A 711 29.79 2.98 -29.32
CA ASN A 711 31.21 3.32 -29.24
C ASN A 711 31.83 3.89 -30.53
N LYS A 712 31.15 3.80 -31.68
CA LYS A 712 31.64 4.29 -32.98
C LYS A 712 30.78 5.42 -33.57
N GLU A 713 29.50 5.52 -33.22
CA GLU A 713 28.60 6.54 -33.76
C GLU A 713 28.05 7.47 -32.68
N LEU A 714 27.41 6.96 -31.62
CA LEU A 714 26.82 7.80 -30.57
C LEU A 714 27.87 8.65 -29.83
N ILE A 715 29.11 8.16 -29.74
CA ILE A 715 30.26 8.91 -29.22
C ILE A 715 30.61 10.16 -30.07
N LEU A 716 30.26 10.16 -31.36
CA LEU A 716 30.46 11.32 -32.25
C LEU A 716 29.46 12.41 -31.88
N PHE A 717 28.21 12.02 -31.60
CA PHE A 717 27.20 12.93 -31.06
C PHE A 717 27.61 13.50 -29.71
N SER A 718 28.00 12.66 -28.74
CA SER A 718 28.35 13.15 -27.41
C SER A 718 29.54 14.12 -27.41
N ASN A 719 30.53 13.92 -28.29
CA ASN A 719 31.63 14.89 -28.43
C ASN A 719 31.23 16.17 -29.17
N LEU A 720 30.36 16.11 -30.19
CA LEU A 720 29.81 17.34 -30.79
C LEU A 720 28.92 18.10 -29.80
N ASP A 721 28.13 17.40 -28.98
CA ASP A 721 27.25 18.01 -27.99
C ASP A 721 28.05 18.72 -26.90
N ASN A 722 29.20 18.17 -26.51
CA ASN A 722 30.21 18.86 -25.70
C ASN A 722 30.78 20.09 -26.43
N GLU A 723 31.28 19.95 -27.67
CA GLU A 723 31.91 21.03 -28.44
C GLU A 723 30.97 22.24 -28.63
N ARG A 724 29.68 21.98 -28.90
CA ARG A 724 28.68 23.05 -29.09
C ARG A 724 28.14 23.64 -27.79
N SER A 725 28.23 22.91 -26.67
CA SER A 725 27.62 23.30 -25.38
C SER A 725 28.61 23.85 -24.36
N ILE A 726 29.88 23.46 -24.43
CA ILE A 726 30.95 23.90 -23.53
C ILE A 726 31.72 25.05 -24.21
N PRO A 727 31.95 26.20 -23.55
CA PRO A 727 32.77 27.27 -24.11
C PRO A 727 34.25 26.88 -24.15
N ALA A 728 35.01 27.41 -25.11
CA ALA A 728 36.46 27.24 -25.12
C ALA A 728 37.12 28.10 -24.03
N LEU A 729 38.18 27.59 -23.41
CA LEU A 729 38.89 28.26 -22.31
C LEU A 729 39.51 29.62 -22.71
N VAL A 730 39.89 29.77 -23.98
CA VAL A 730 40.66 30.93 -24.48
C VAL A 730 39.79 32.18 -24.68
N ASP A 731 38.56 32.02 -25.16
CA ASP A 731 37.67 33.13 -25.53
C ASP A 731 36.30 33.12 -24.82
N GLY A 732 36.01 32.10 -23.99
CA GLY A 732 34.73 31.94 -23.31
C GLY A 732 33.54 31.63 -24.24
N PHE A 733 33.76 31.41 -25.54
CA PHE A 733 32.69 31.24 -26.52
C PHE A 733 32.44 29.78 -26.91
N LYS A 734 31.17 29.47 -27.12
CA LYS A 734 30.71 28.29 -27.84
C LYS A 734 30.83 28.54 -29.36
N PRO A 735 31.00 27.51 -30.21
CA PRO A 735 31.14 27.67 -31.66
C PRO A 735 30.05 28.53 -32.34
N GLY A 736 28.80 28.49 -31.85
CA GLY A 736 27.72 29.34 -32.34
C GLY A 736 27.94 30.84 -32.04
N GLN A 737 28.34 31.18 -30.81
CA GLN A 737 28.65 32.56 -30.41
C GLN A 737 29.85 33.10 -31.19
N ARG A 738 30.91 32.27 -31.35
CA ARG A 738 32.11 32.61 -32.14
C ARG A 738 31.76 32.91 -33.60
N LYS A 739 30.88 32.11 -34.22
CA LYS A 739 30.39 32.34 -35.59
C LYS A 739 29.59 33.64 -35.72
N VAL A 740 28.72 33.95 -34.75
CA VAL A 740 27.97 35.23 -34.74
C VAL A 740 28.93 36.42 -34.58
N SER A 741 29.88 36.34 -33.64
CA SER A 741 30.88 37.40 -33.42
C SER A 741 31.75 37.66 -34.66
N LEU A 742 32.23 36.60 -35.33
CA LEU A 742 32.95 36.71 -36.60
C LEU A 742 32.09 37.33 -37.72
N LEU A 743 30.81 36.95 -37.81
CA LEU A 743 29.90 37.52 -38.81
C LEU A 743 29.60 39.01 -38.54
N CYS A 744 29.49 39.42 -37.28
CA CYS A 744 29.40 40.83 -36.92
C CYS A 744 30.68 41.58 -37.29
N TYR A 745 31.85 41.02 -36.99
CA TYR A 745 33.14 41.63 -37.34
C TYR A 745 33.31 41.82 -38.85
N PHE A 746 33.00 40.78 -39.65
CA PHE A 746 33.02 40.83 -41.13
C PHE A 746 31.90 41.66 -41.77
N ASN A 747 30.96 42.21 -40.99
CA ASN A 747 29.94 43.17 -41.47
C ASN A 747 30.21 44.61 -40.95
N CYS A 748 31.28 44.80 -40.17
CA CYS A 748 31.73 46.12 -39.69
C CYS A 748 33.02 46.60 -40.38
N PHE A 749 33.52 45.82 -41.34
CA PHE A 749 34.62 46.12 -42.27
C PHE A 749 34.14 45.86 -43.70
#